data_AF-A0A1M6RJ09-F1
#
_entry.id   AF-A0A1M6RJ09-F1
#
_cell.length_a   1.000
_cell.length_b   1.000
_cell.length_c   1.000
_cell.angle_alpha   90.00
_cell.angle_beta   90.00
_cell.angle_gamma   90.00
#
_symmetry.space_group_name_H-M   'P 1'
#
loop_
_entity.id
_entity.type
_entity.pdbx_description
1 polymer ?
#
loop_
_entity_poly.entity_id
_entity_poly.type
_entity_poly.pdbx_seq_one_letter_code
_entity_poly.pdbx_strand_id
1 'polypeptide(L)'
;MIYTEDFFSPGSSYPADNLVQLVNSYSKENVNYVKYIGTLPVTDDGVVFRAKGNIFYVLSSYISGEPVNVKQFGAKGDGISNDASIINHAIETTSRLKMRLFIPKTDDFYLIDPQILTGDEASHMQPTVYVGMLIQSNMNVFSDGAVLKLKDGISSETSFKAIRMFFSNDFLRNITMSGLVLDMNGLNNLISPWVEKCDETKDEKGNVILINCRLVKKYSQATQFHFGFSGTKNGIASGADNVLIENCSFINTSGVTCISMCQSNAQDVLLGENWIIINNLFKNNGLDSIDHSSIFGWAKGVNCYNNTFYNDVMPDSEHPVGGQVAYEVHGSNQNFFNNTIENYYQGIWVSINNSENTIKQIYIHDNTFKLGCVFVDFYNGNLEKDSSYPVDIENVFIKSNVGTITNAKVNDEVKQFVRINAKKAPSNVFIENNTLINESYVKPCSFFSTVYVKEQYSSLSNIFVNNNSGANLDMGCVFYWGKDMDFGKIHILNNSFEYKNNIGFDIKCYGNETSQNGKVLDLMVSNIKSFYSDNNNRAVISGDFSFPYHNMSLTGLSLENGSLKSNISSSSNHLTVNAELRIGSLTSFDGYPITFKVNGTTSDTQTVCDATILKQSQRFLVKGVVDRTGSWCTLTDLNGNPINSADPALLTDGTFVNSIFVIDNSKLTV
;
A
#
# COMPACT_ATOMS: atom_id res chain seq x y z
N MET A 1 -49.79 3.65 -34.11
CA MET A 1 -48.51 3.86 -33.40
C MET A 1 -47.45 4.02 -34.46
N ILE A 2 -46.68 5.10 -34.45
CA ILE A 2 -45.64 5.37 -35.47
C ILE A 2 -44.29 5.09 -34.81
N TYR A 3 -43.50 4.20 -35.39
CA TYR A 3 -42.16 3.93 -34.89
C TYR A 3 -41.15 4.98 -35.37
N THR A 4 -40.07 5.17 -34.62
CA THR A 4 -39.02 6.14 -34.97
C THR A 4 -38.43 5.85 -36.35
N GLU A 5 -38.13 4.59 -36.67
CA GLU A 5 -37.60 4.23 -38.00
C GLU A 5 -38.61 4.48 -39.12
N ASP A 6 -39.91 4.31 -38.89
CA ASP A 6 -40.93 4.61 -39.90
C ASP A 6 -41.05 6.12 -40.15
N PHE A 7 -41.01 6.93 -39.09
CA PHE A 7 -41.14 8.39 -39.18
C PHE A 7 -39.91 9.04 -39.85
N PHE A 8 -38.72 8.59 -39.48
CA PHE A 8 -37.45 9.13 -39.97
C PHE A 8 -36.92 8.43 -41.23
N SER A 9 -37.56 7.35 -41.70
CA SER A 9 -37.17 6.68 -42.95
C SER A 9 -37.15 7.65 -44.15
N PRO A 10 -36.18 7.49 -45.08
CA PRO A 10 -36.18 8.22 -46.34
C PRO A 10 -37.50 8.02 -47.10
N GLY A 11 -38.14 9.12 -47.52
CA GLY A 11 -39.42 9.08 -48.24
C GLY A 11 -40.66 8.87 -47.36
N SER A 12 -40.51 8.86 -46.03
CA SER A 12 -41.62 8.70 -45.09
C SER A 12 -42.74 9.72 -45.32
N SER A 13 -43.98 9.22 -45.51
CA SER A 13 -45.17 10.01 -45.82
C SER A 13 -45.85 10.64 -44.59
N TYR A 14 -45.32 10.41 -43.37
CA TYR A 14 -45.86 11.03 -42.16
C TYR A 14 -45.64 12.55 -42.15
N PRO A 15 -46.62 13.36 -41.70
CA PRO A 15 -46.49 14.82 -41.63
C PRO A 15 -45.30 15.28 -40.78
N ALA A 16 -44.65 16.37 -41.20
CA ALA A 16 -43.52 16.97 -40.49
C ALA A 16 -44.00 18.02 -39.44
N ASP A 17 -44.74 17.56 -38.45
CA ASP A 17 -45.29 18.41 -37.37
C ASP A 17 -44.19 18.97 -36.45
N ASN A 18 -44.50 20.02 -35.69
CA ASN A 18 -43.51 20.64 -34.80
C ASN A 18 -43.18 19.79 -33.55
N LEU A 19 -44.13 18.97 -33.11
CA LEU A 19 -43.98 17.98 -32.05
C LEU A 19 -44.52 16.66 -32.58
N VAL A 20 -43.73 15.60 -32.48
CA VAL A 20 -44.16 14.25 -32.86
C VAL A 20 -43.96 13.29 -31.70
N GLN A 21 -44.98 12.48 -31.44
CA GLN A 21 -44.97 11.43 -30.43
C GLN A 21 -44.83 10.09 -31.14
N LEU A 22 -43.72 9.41 -30.88
CA LEU A 22 -43.31 8.19 -31.57
C LEU A 22 -43.08 7.08 -30.55
N VAL A 23 -42.92 5.86 -31.05
CA VAL A 23 -42.40 4.74 -30.26
C VAL A 23 -41.01 4.40 -30.75
N ASN A 24 -40.03 4.37 -29.85
CA ASN A 24 -38.67 4.02 -30.20
C ASN A 24 -38.64 2.60 -30.79
N SER A 25 -38.08 2.46 -31.99
CA SER A 25 -38.07 1.18 -32.72
C SER A 25 -37.33 0.07 -31.97
N TYR A 26 -36.42 0.41 -31.06
CA TYR A 26 -35.63 -0.55 -30.29
C TYR A 26 -36.22 -0.78 -28.91
N SER A 27 -36.31 0.25 -28.06
CA SER A 27 -36.76 0.11 -26.66
C SER A 27 -38.27 -0.12 -26.52
N LYS A 28 -39.05 0.17 -27.58
CA LYS A 28 -40.53 0.14 -27.58
C LYS A 28 -41.17 1.12 -26.59
N GLU A 29 -40.39 2.08 -26.08
CA GLU A 29 -40.88 3.15 -25.22
C GLU A 29 -41.41 4.33 -26.04
N ASN A 30 -42.33 5.10 -25.46
CA ASN A 30 -42.77 6.36 -26.05
C ASN A 30 -41.65 7.40 -25.99
N VAL A 31 -41.43 8.09 -27.11
CA VAL A 31 -40.45 9.18 -27.23
C VAL A 31 -41.08 10.37 -27.94
N ASN A 32 -40.75 11.58 -27.48
CA ASN A 32 -41.25 12.81 -28.10
C ASN A 32 -40.10 13.57 -28.75
N TYR A 33 -40.28 13.98 -29.99
CA TYR A 33 -39.34 14.79 -30.74
C TYR A 33 -39.93 16.16 -31.08
N VAL A 34 -39.12 17.20 -30.94
CA VAL A 34 -39.48 18.58 -31.31
C VAL A 34 -38.65 18.98 -32.52
N LYS A 35 -39.25 19.67 -33.48
CA LYS A 35 -38.53 20.22 -34.63
C LYS A 35 -37.45 21.18 -34.14
N TYR A 36 -36.20 20.94 -34.52
CA TYR A 36 -35.07 21.75 -34.12
C TYR A 36 -35.03 23.04 -34.93
N ILE A 37 -35.05 24.18 -34.24
CA ILE A 37 -35.00 25.54 -34.82
C ILE A 37 -33.71 26.29 -34.45
N GLY A 38 -32.74 25.59 -33.85
CA GLY A 38 -31.48 26.20 -33.43
C GLY A 38 -30.55 26.51 -34.62
N THR A 39 -29.61 27.41 -34.38
CA THR A 39 -28.63 27.86 -35.40
C THR A 39 -27.34 27.06 -35.37
N LEU A 40 -27.11 26.26 -34.34
CA LEU A 40 -25.91 25.42 -34.25
C LEU A 40 -26.03 24.25 -35.23
N PRO A 41 -24.95 23.91 -35.96
CA PRO A 41 -24.89 22.71 -36.77
C PRO A 41 -25.20 21.48 -35.90
N VAL A 42 -26.13 20.65 -36.36
CA VAL A 42 -26.47 19.37 -35.74
C VAL A 42 -26.21 18.26 -36.74
N THR A 43 -25.75 17.12 -36.22
CA THR A 43 -25.56 15.90 -36.98
C THR A 43 -26.63 14.91 -36.56
N ASP A 44 -27.19 14.16 -37.51
CA ASP A 44 -28.08 13.04 -37.19
C ASP A 44 -27.25 11.96 -36.47
N ASP A 45 -27.59 11.72 -35.20
CA ASP A 45 -26.95 10.69 -34.37
C ASP A 45 -27.85 9.45 -34.20
N GLY A 46 -28.99 9.42 -34.88
CA GLY A 46 -29.94 8.31 -34.88
C GLY A 46 -30.85 8.24 -33.66
N VAL A 47 -30.61 9.04 -32.60
CA VAL A 47 -31.40 8.98 -31.36
C VAL A 47 -31.76 10.36 -30.81
N VAL A 48 -30.80 11.21 -30.47
CA VAL A 48 -31.06 12.53 -29.88
C VAL A 48 -31.41 13.54 -30.96
N PHE A 49 -30.55 13.68 -31.97
CA PHE A 49 -30.83 14.47 -33.17
C PHE A 49 -31.10 13.53 -34.34
N ARG A 50 -32.23 13.73 -35.03
CA ARG A 50 -32.63 12.91 -36.18
C ARG A 50 -33.12 13.78 -37.33
N ALA A 51 -32.74 13.44 -38.55
CA ALA A 51 -33.14 14.12 -39.76
C ALA A 51 -34.35 13.45 -40.42
N LYS A 52 -35.29 14.27 -40.90
CA LYS A 52 -36.36 13.88 -41.81
C LYS A 52 -36.26 14.78 -43.05
N GLY A 53 -35.56 14.30 -44.07
CA GLY A 53 -35.14 15.14 -45.19
C GLY A 53 -34.23 16.28 -44.69
N ASN A 54 -34.60 17.53 -44.97
CA ASN A 54 -33.84 18.71 -44.55
C ASN A 54 -34.26 19.26 -43.17
N ILE A 55 -35.19 18.58 -42.48
CA ILE A 55 -35.71 19.01 -41.19
C ILE A 55 -35.06 18.16 -40.09
N PHE A 56 -34.45 18.81 -39.11
CA PHE A 56 -33.96 18.14 -37.91
C PHE A 56 -35.00 18.15 -36.80
N TYR A 57 -35.00 17.07 -36.03
CA TYR A 57 -35.75 16.89 -34.82
C TYR A 57 -34.79 16.60 -33.67
N VAL A 58 -35.15 17.05 -32.47
CA VAL A 58 -34.41 16.81 -31.24
C VAL A 58 -35.30 16.09 -30.23
N LEU A 59 -34.75 15.09 -29.55
CA LEU A 59 -35.42 14.36 -28.50
C LEU A 59 -35.74 15.32 -27.34
N SER A 60 -36.98 15.33 -26.88
CA SER A 60 -37.42 16.21 -25.79
C SER A 60 -36.59 16.08 -24.51
N SER A 61 -36.05 14.89 -24.20
CA SER A 61 -35.15 14.66 -23.07
C SER A 61 -33.91 15.55 -23.10
N TYR A 62 -33.39 15.88 -24.28
CA TYR A 62 -32.27 16.83 -24.42
C TYR A 62 -32.66 18.23 -23.97
N ILE A 63 -33.88 18.67 -24.29
CA ILE A 63 -34.38 20.00 -23.93
C ILE A 63 -34.67 20.06 -22.43
N SER A 64 -35.22 19.00 -21.84
CA SER A 64 -35.57 18.95 -20.42
C SER A 64 -34.40 18.60 -19.50
N GLY A 65 -33.26 18.17 -20.04
CA GLY A 65 -32.11 17.69 -19.26
C GLY A 65 -32.29 16.29 -18.66
N GLU A 66 -33.29 15.53 -19.14
CA GLU A 66 -33.53 14.15 -18.73
C GLU A 66 -32.50 13.21 -19.35
N PRO A 67 -32.18 12.08 -18.68
CA PRO A 67 -31.23 11.11 -19.19
C PRO A 67 -31.75 10.43 -20.47
N VAL A 68 -30.82 9.97 -21.31
CA VAL A 68 -31.12 9.11 -22.47
C VAL A 68 -30.90 7.66 -22.07
N ASN A 69 -31.82 6.77 -22.42
CA ASN A 69 -31.71 5.34 -22.13
C ASN A 69 -30.90 4.64 -23.23
N VAL A 70 -29.89 3.85 -22.88
CA VAL A 70 -29.06 3.10 -23.85
C VAL A 70 -29.90 2.17 -24.76
N LYS A 71 -31.04 1.67 -24.28
CA LYS A 71 -31.94 0.83 -25.10
C LYS A 71 -32.55 1.60 -26.28
N GLN A 72 -32.61 2.94 -26.22
CA GLN A 72 -33.05 3.77 -27.33
C GLN A 72 -32.05 3.77 -28.51
N PHE A 73 -30.79 3.41 -28.24
CA PHE A 73 -29.73 3.21 -29.24
C PHE A 73 -29.70 1.78 -29.80
N GLY A 74 -30.46 0.84 -29.22
CA GLY A 74 -30.53 -0.54 -29.69
C GLY A 74 -29.88 -1.59 -28.79
N ALA A 75 -29.29 -1.21 -27.65
CA ALA A 75 -28.63 -2.15 -26.76
C ALA A 75 -29.67 -3.08 -26.14
N LYS A 76 -29.38 -4.39 -26.09
CA LYS A 76 -30.35 -5.41 -25.71
C LYS A 76 -30.24 -5.82 -24.25
N GLY A 77 -29.03 -6.08 -23.76
CA GLY A 77 -28.81 -6.61 -22.42
C GLY A 77 -29.45 -7.99 -22.23
N ASP A 78 -29.42 -8.82 -23.28
CA ASP A 78 -30.03 -10.17 -23.35
C ASP A 78 -29.02 -11.30 -23.11
N GLY A 79 -27.79 -10.97 -22.66
CA GLY A 79 -26.70 -11.91 -22.43
C GLY A 79 -26.09 -12.55 -23.69
N ILE A 80 -26.61 -12.24 -24.89
CA ILE A 80 -26.24 -12.92 -26.15
C ILE A 80 -25.74 -11.92 -27.20
N SER A 81 -26.44 -10.80 -27.36
CA SER A 81 -26.16 -9.77 -28.35
C SER A 81 -24.95 -8.95 -27.90
N ASN A 82 -23.97 -8.76 -28.80
CA ASN A 82 -22.86 -7.84 -28.51
C ASN A 82 -23.38 -6.39 -28.49
N ASP A 83 -23.34 -5.78 -27.31
CA ASP A 83 -23.83 -4.42 -27.07
C ASP A 83 -22.71 -3.36 -27.11
N ALA A 84 -21.44 -3.76 -27.27
CA ALA A 84 -20.28 -2.87 -27.13
C ALA A 84 -20.29 -1.66 -28.09
N SER A 85 -20.57 -1.88 -29.38
CA SER A 85 -20.60 -0.78 -30.37
C SER A 85 -21.76 0.19 -30.13
N ILE A 86 -22.90 -0.33 -29.69
CA ILE A 86 -24.10 0.46 -29.41
C ILE A 86 -23.88 1.33 -28.18
N ILE A 87 -23.30 0.75 -27.12
CA ILE A 87 -22.95 1.50 -25.90
C ILE A 87 -21.91 2.57 -26.20
N ASN A 88 -20.89 2.28 -27.02
CA ASN A 88 -19.92 3.29 -27.45
C ASN A 88 -20.58 4.47 -28.18
N HIS A 89 -21.49 4.19 -29.12
CA HIS A 89 -22.23 5.23 -29.84
C HIS A 89 -23.08 6.09 -28.88
N ALA A 90 -23.70 5.46 -27.89
CA ALA A 90 -24.46 6.17 -26.86
C ALA A 90 -23.57 7.05 -25.98
N ILE A 91 -22.40 6.56 -25.56
CA ILE A 91 -21.42 7.31 -24.77
C ILE A 91 -20.90 8.52 -25.58
N GLU A 92 -20.49 8.33 -26.83
CA GLU A 92 -20.00 9.41 -27.69
C GLU A 92 -21.06 10.50 -27.86
N THR A 93 -22.29 10.09 -28.21
CA THR A 93 -23.41 11.00 -28.43
C THR A 93 -23.74 11.81 -27.17
N THR A 94 -23.88 11.14 -26.03
CA THR A 94 -24.24 11.79 -24.77
C THR A 94 -23.12 12.67 -24.23
N SER A 95 -21.86 12.25 -24.36
CA SER A 95 -20.69 13.04 -23.92
C SER A 95 -20.52 14.32 -24.73
N ARG A 96 -20.65 14.24 -26.07
CA ARG A 96 -20.62 15.40 -26.97
C ARG A 96 -21.71 16.41 -26.64
N LEU A 97 -22.90 15.91 -26.30
CA LEU A 97 -24.08 16.72 -25.97
C LEU A 97 -24.17 17.08 -24.48
N LYS A 98 -23.21 16.63 -23.65
CA LYS A 98 -23.21 16.78 -22.18
C LYS A 98 -24.49 16.28 -21.52
N MET A 99 -25.06 15.21 -22.05
CA MET A 99 -26.21 14.51 -21.49
C MET A 99 -25.77 13.38 -20.55
N ARG A 100 -26.71 12.94 -19.71
CA ARG A 100 -26.53 11.74 -18.89
C ARG A 100 -27.03 10.51 -19.66
N LEU A 101 -26.24 9.45 -19.65
CA LEU A 101 -26.60 8.14 -20.21
C LEU A 101 -27.05 7.20 -19.09
N PHE A 102 -28.28 6.70 -19.19
CA PHE A 102 -28.80 5.68 -18.31
C PHE A 102 -28.68 4.30 -18.94
N ILE A 103 -28.05 3.36 -18.23
CA ILE A 103 -27.97 1.94 -18.60
C ILE A 103 -28.85 1.16 -17.61
N PRO A 104 -30.07 0.76 -17.97
CA PRO A 104 -30.97 0.08 -17.05
C PRO A 104 -30.50 -1.36 -16.79
N LYS A 105 -30.74 -1.84 -15.58
CA LYS A 105 -30.64 -3.26 -15.25
C LYS A 105 -31.54 -4.10 -16.16
N THR A 106 -31.05 -5.28 -16.53
CA THR A 106 -31.82 -6.29 -17.26
C THR A 106 -31.90 -7.58 -16.43
N ASP A 107 -32.69 -8.55 -16.89
CA ASP A 107 -32.77 -9.87 -16.27
C ASP A 107 -31.46 -10.67 -16.47
N ASP A 108 -30.70 -10.34 -17.52
CA ASP A 108 -29.41 -10.92 -17.86
C ASP A 108 -28.27 -9.88 -17.69
N PHE A 109 -27.49 -9.64 -18.75
CA PHE A 109 -26.39 -8.69 -18.80
C PHE A 109 -26.18 -8.16 -20.22
N TYR A 110 -25.46 -7.04 -20.33
CA TYR A 110 -24.96 -6.52 -21.61
C TYR A 110 -23.66 -7.24 -21.96
N LEU A 111 -23.67 -8.03 -23.03
CA LEU A 111 -22.50 -8.76 -23.49
C LEU A 111 -21.56 -7.80 -24.22
N ILE A 112 -20.32 -7.73 -23.77
CA ILE A 112 -19.28 -6.87 -24.32
C ILE A 112 -18.27 -7.75 -25.08
N ASP A 113 -18.32 -7.69 -26.40
CA ASP A 113 -17.28 -8.26 -27.27
C ASP A 113 -16.33 -7.11 -27.71
N PRO A 114 -15.13 -7.02 -27.13
CA PRO A 114 -14.27 -5.86 -27.30
C PRO A 114 -13.68 -5.76 -28.71
N GLN A 115 -13.43 -4.52 -29.14
CA GLN A 115 -12.72 -4.23 -30.38
C GLN A 115 -11.21 -4.07 -30.16
N ILE A 116 -10.42 -4.29 -31.20
CA ILE A 116 -8.96 -4.12 -31.13
C ILE A 116 -8.61 -2.65 -31.32
N LEU A 117 -7.83 -2.09 -30.38
CA LEU A 117 -7.14 -0.81 -30.54
C LEU A 117 -5.63 -1.02 -30.57
N THR A 118 -4.93 -0.13 -31.27
CA THR A 118 -3.47 -0.10 -31.34
C THR A 118 -2.93 1.11 -30.57
N GLY A 119 -1.66 1.03 -30.17
CA GLY A 119 -0.93 2.18 -29.62
C GLY A 119 -0.98 2.34 -28.11
N ASP A 120 -1.50 1.35 -27.36
CA ASP A 120 -1.35 1.30 -25.90
C ASP A 120 0.12 1.13 -25.50
N GLU A 121 0.58 1.88 -24.51
CA GLU A 121 1.94 1.74 -23.96
C GLU A 121 2.05 0.75 -22.79
N ALA A 122 0.96 0.48 -22.08
CA ALA A 122 0.95 -0.38 -20.91
C ALA A 122 1.18 -1.86 -21.23
N SER A 123 0.90 -2.28 -22.47
CA SER A 123 1.08 -3.65 -22.89
C SER A 123 2.52 -3.94 -23.28
N HIS A 124 3.39 -4.08 -22.27
CA HIS A 124 4.69 -4.73 -22.44
C HIS A 124 4.47 -6.05 -23.19
N MET A 125 4.95 -6.13 -24.45
CA MET A 125 4.87 -7.28 -25.37
C MET A 125 3.63 -7.42 -26.27
N GLN A 126 2.59 -6.57 -26.20
CA GLN A 126 1.47 -6.63 -27.16
C GLN A 126 1.17 -5.25 -27.77
N PRO A 127 1.27 -5.04 -29.09
CA PRO A 127 0.98 -3.74 -29.72
C PRO A 127 -0.54 -3.44 -29.79
N THR A 128 -1.37 -4.40 -29.42
CA THR A 128 -2.83 -4.37 -29.55
C THR A 128 -3.49 -4.65 -28.21
N VAL A 129 -4.53 -3.88 -27.89
CA VAL A 129 -5.41 -4.10 -26.73
C VAL A 129 -6.85 -4.32 -27.18
N TYR A 130 -7.58 -5.13 -26.41
CA TYR A 130 -9.01 -5.39 -26.63
C TYR A 130 -9.80 -4.47 -25.72
N VAL A 131 -10.62 -3.59 -26.29
CA VAL A 131 -11.35 -2.54 -25.58
C VAL A 131 -12.85 -2.71 -25.78
N GLY A 132 -13.60 -2.80 -24.68
CA GLY A 132 -15.05 -2.83 -24.70
C GLY A 132 -15.63 -1.47 -25.08
N MET A 133 -15.32 -0.45 -24.28
CA MET A 133 -15.87 0.90 -24.37
C MET A 133 -14.77 1.97 -24.27
N LEU A 134 -14.99 3.08 -24.96
CA LEU A 134 -14.12 4.26 -24.93
C LEU A 134 -14.59 5.25 -23.87
N ILE A 135 -13.65 5.76 -23.08
CA ILE A 135 -13.91 6.86 -22.16
C ILE A 135 -13.91 8.18 -22.96
N GLN A 136 -14.81 9.10 -22.61
CA GLN A 136 -14.94 10.40 -23.27
C GLN A 136 -14.92 11.55 -22.25
N SER A 137 -14.48 12.73 -22.66
CA SER A 137 -14.66 13.93 -21.81
C SER A 137 -16.15 14.27 -21.69
N ASN A 138 -16.59 14.71 -20.50
CA ASN A 138 -18.00 14.93 -20.15
C ASN A 138 -18.86 13.65 -20.14
N MET A 139 -18.24 12.47 -20.07
CA MET A 139 -18.97 11.21 -19.92
C MET A 139 -19.71 11.18 -18.59
N ASN A 140 -21.03 10.97 -18.62
CA ASN A 140 -21.86 10.81 -17.42
C ASN A 140 -22.76 9.60 -17.60
N VAL A 141 -22.29 8.45 -17.10
CA VAL A 141 -22.98 7.16 -17.19
C VAL A 141 -23.47 6.75 -15.82
N PHE A 142 -24.73 6.35 -15.71
CA PHE A 142 -25.28 5.82 -14.47
C PHE A 142 -26.25 4.67 -14.72
N SER A 143 -26.46 3.86 -13.69
CA SER A 143 -27.27 2.65 -13.75
C SER A 143 -27.93 2.36 -12.40
N ASP A 144 -28.98 1.52 -12.43
CA ASP A 144 -29.65 0.92 -11.29
C ASP A 144 -29.19 -0.55 -11.05
N GLY A 145 -27.95 -0.86 -11.44
CA GLY A 145 -27.34 -2.19 -11.25
C GLY A 145 -27.22 -3.04 -12.51
N ALA A 146 -27.09 -2.42 -13.69
CA ALA A 146 -26.81 -3.13 -14.93
C ALA A 146 -25.44 -3.81 -14.89
N VAL A 147 -25.40 -5.02 -15.44
CA VAL A 147 -24.17 -5.81 -15.57
C VAL A 147 -23.61 -5.65 -16.97
N LEU A 148 -22.39 -5.14 -17.08
CA LEU A 148 -21.60 -5.16 -18.31
C LEU A 148 -20.59 -6.31 -18.18
N LYS A 149 -20.71 -7.34 -19.02
CA LYS A 149 -19.91 -8.55 -18.91
C LYS A 149 -19.11 -8.82 -20.17
N LEU A 150 -17.80 -9.03 -20.02
CA LEU A 150 -16.96 -9.45 -21.14
C LEU A 150 -17.34 -10.84 -21.66
N LYS A 151 -17.30 -11.01 -22.98
CA LYS A 151 -17.49 -12.29 -23.66
C LYS A 151 -16.49 -13.35 -23.20
N ASP A 152 -16.89 -14.61 -23.25
CA ASP A 152 -16.01 -15.76 -22.99
C ASP A 152 -14.93 -15.90 -24.07
N GLY A 153 -13.74 -16.35 -23.67
CA GLY A 153 -12.70 -16.80 -24.61
C GLY A 153 -12.03 -15.69 -25.41
N ILE A 154 -12.10 -14.42 -24.96
CA ILE A 154 -11.32 -13.32 -25.53
C ILE A 154 -9.83 -13.57 -25.29
N SER A 155 -9.49 -14.09 -24.11
CA SER A 155 -8.15 -14.47 -23.69
C SER A 155 -8.10 -15.91 -23.20
N SER A 156 -6.93 -16.56 -23.31
CA SER A 156 -6.69 -17.92 -22.80
C SER A 156 -5.25 -18.09 -22.33
N GLU A 157 -4.97 -19.14 -21.56
CA GLU A 157 -3.61 -19.47 -21.12
C GLU A 157 -2.64 -19.66 -22.31
N THR A 158 -3.12 -20.15 -23.46
CA THR A 158 -2.28 -20.34 -24.66
C THR A 158 -2.20 -19.13 -25.59
N SER A 159 -3.12 -18.16 -25.44
CA SER A 159 -3.18 -16.96 -26.28
C SER A 159 -3.71 -15.79 -25.48
N PHE A 160 -2.95 -15.37 -24.46
CA PHE A 160 -3.40 -14.31 -23.58
C PHE A 160 -3.54 -12.98 -24.31
N LYS A 161 -4.51 -12.16 -23.92
CA LYS A 161 -4.76 -10.81 -24.46
C LYS A 161 -4.82 -9.78 -23.34
N ALA A 162 -4.30 -8.59 -23.60
CA ALA A 162 -4.58 -7.41 -22.79
C ALA A 162 -6.02 -6.93 -23.08
N ILE A 163 -6.86 -6.87 -22.05
CA ILE A 163 -8.29 -6.52 -22.16
C ILE A 163 -8.63 -5.36 -21.22
N ARG A 164 -9.45 -4.44 -21.72
CA ARG A 164 -9.88 -3.21 -21.06
C ARG A 164 -11.39 -3.08 -21.23
N MET A 165 -12.16 -2.91 -20.16
CA MET A 165 -13.60 -2.69 -20.31
C MET A 165 -13.90 -1.25 -20.70
N PHE A 166 -13.40 -0.27 -19.97
CA PHE A 166 -13.39 1.15 -20.32
C PHE A 166 -11.96 1.65 -20.47
N PHE A 167 -11.64 2.28 -21.59
CA PHE A 167 -10.28 2.71 -21.91
C PHE A 167 -10.21 4.09 -22.56
N SER A 168 -9.15 4.83 -22.24
CA SER A 168 -8.68 5.97 -23.02
C SER A 168 -7.15 6.03 -22.99
N ASN A 169 -6.58 6.49 -24.09
CA ASN A 169 -5.18 6.86 -24.23
C ASN A 169 -4.96 8.37 -24.38
N ASP A 170 -6.03 9.14 -24.20
CA ASP A 170 -6.03 10.59 -24.12
C ASP A 170 -6.13 11.09 -22.67
N PHE A 171 -5.80 12.37 -22.49
CA PHE A 171 -6.08 13.10 -21.26
C PHE A 171 -7.50 13.70 -21.31
N LEU A 172 -8.38 13.24 -20.42
CA LEU A 172 -9.81 13.57 -20.44
C LEU A 172 -10.25 14.39 -19.21
N ARG A 173 -11.50 14.83 -19.18
CA ARG A 173 -12.04 15.59 -18.05
C ARG A 173 -13.52 15.39 -17.82
N ASN A 174 -13.97 15.62 -16.59
CA ASN A 174 -15.38 15.64 -16.17
C ASN A 174 -16.07 14.31 -16.47
N ILE A 175 -15.65 13.26 -15.77
CA ILE A 175 -16.15 11.91 -15.99
C ILE A 175 -16.93 11.45 -14.76
N THR A 176 -18.10 10.87 -14.96
CA THR A 176 -18.89 10.24 -13.91
C THR A 176 -19.37 8.86 -14.34
N MET A 177 -19.16 7.88 -13.46
CA MET A 177 -19.67 6.52 -13.60
C MET A 177 -20.34 6.09 -12.29
N SER A 178 -21.60 5.63 -12.36
CA SER A 178 -22.36 5.29 -11.16
C SER A 178 -23.24 4.04 -11.31
N GLY A 179 -23.30 3.20 -10.28
CA GLY A 179 -24.31 2.14 -10.16
C GLY A 179 -24.15 0.93 -11.10
N LEU A 180 -22.99 0.78 -11.78
CA LEU A 180 -22.74 -0.32 -12.71
C LEU A 180 -22.08 -1.52 -12.04
N VAL A 181 -22.35 -2.72 -12.55
CA VAL A 181 -21.59 -3.94 -12.27
C VAL A 181 -20.72 -4.26 -13.48
N LEU A 182 -19.41 -4.21 -13.31
CA LEU A 182 -18.41 -4.45 -14.34
C LEU A 182 -17.79 -5.83 -14.11
N ASP A 183 -18.13 -6.80 -14.96
CA ASP A 183 -17.67 -8.18 -14.88
C ASP A 183 -16.65 -8.48 -15.99
N MET A 184 -15.38 -8.60 -15.60
CA MET A 184 -14.30 -8.94 -16.54
C MET A 184 -14.32 -10.41 -16.95
N ASN A 185 -15.16 -11.23 -16.31
CA ASN A 185 -15.35 -12.63 -16.65
C ASN A 185 -14.01 -13.41 -16.66
N GLY A 186 -13.16 -13.12 -15.68
CA GLY A 186 -11.75 -13.49 -15.68
C GLY A 186 -11.47 -14.99 -15.68
N LEU A 187 -12.35 -15.80 -15.10
CA LEU A 187 -12.24 -17.26 -15.15
C LEU A 187 -12.36 -17.82 -16.58
N ASN A 188 -13.05 -17.09 -17.47
CA ASN A 188 -13.21 -17.43 -18.88
C ASN A 188 -12.24 -16.65 -19.79
N ASN A 189 -11.37 -15.82 -19.21
CA ASN A 189 -10.46 -14.90 -19.92
C ASN A 189 -9.04 -14.90 -19.31
N LEU A 190 -8.52 -16.09 -19.00
CA LEU A 190 -7.21 -16.30 -18.37
C LEU A 190 -6.05 -15.66 -19.15
N ILE A 191 -4.99 -15.27 -18.44
CA ILE A 191 -3.83 -14.55 -18.98
C ILE A 191 -2.47 -15.21 -18.72
N SER A 192 -2.41 -16.21 -17.85
CA SER A 192 -1.17 -16.83 -17.39
C SER A 192 -0.89 -18.13 -18.13
N PRO A 193 0.14 -18.18 -19.02
CA PRO A 193 0.50 -19.39 -19.72
C PRO A 193 1.18 -20.41 -18.80
N TRP A 194 1.03 -21.69 -19.16
CA TRP A 194 1.91 -22.75 -18.67
C TRP A 194 3.23 -22.70 -19.42
N VAL A 195 4.34 -22.69 -18.68
CA VAL A 195 5.68 -22.74 -19.25
C VAL A 195 6.44 -23.95 -18.72
N GLU A 196 7.24 -24.57 -19.57
CA GLU A 196 8.16 -25.59 -19.12
C GLU A 196 9.33 -24.93 -18.38
N LYS A 197 9.52 -25.32 -17.13
CA LYS A 197 10.67 -24.93 -16.31
C LYS A 197 11.52 -26.17 -16.06
N CYS A 198 12.75 -26.13 -16.53
CA CYS A 198 13.76 -27.16 -16.27
C CYS A 198 14.77 -26.62 -15.25
N ASP A 199 15.30 -27.52 -14.43
CA ASP A 199 16.47 -27.20 -13.62
C ASP A 199 17.72 -27.28 -14.53
N GLU A 200 18.68 -26.38 -14.32
CA GLU A 200 19.94 -26.37 -15.07
C GLU A 200 21.03 -27.12 -14.29
N THR A 201 21.75 -28.01 -14.96
CA THR A 201 23.00 -28.60 -14.44
C THR A 201 24.08 -28.57 -15.52
N LYS A 202 25.32 -28.90 -15.17
CA LYS A 202 26.43 -28.97 -16.13
C LYS A 202 26.85 -30.42 -16.37
N ASP A 203 27.07 -30.79 -17.62
CA ASP A 203 27.68 -32.08 -17.98
C ASP A 203 29.17 -32.13 -17.61
N GLU A 204 29.82 -33.29 -17.82
CA GLU A 204 31.24 -33.50 -17.54
C GLU A 204 32.18 -32.56 -18.32
N LYS A 205 31.68 -31.93 -19.39
CA LYS A 205 32.42 -30.97 -20.23
C LYS A 205 32.09 -29.52 -19.86
N GLY A 206 31.24 -29.30 -18.85
CA GLY A 206 30.80 -27.98 -18.39
C GLY A 206 29.65 -27.37 -19.19
N ASN A 207 29.03 -28.11 -20.13
CA ASN A 207 27.89 -27.62 -20.89
C ASN A 207 26.63 -27.64 -20.04
N VAL A 208 25.80 -26.60 -20.13
CA VAL A 208 24.48 -26.58 -19.46
C VAL A 208 23.56 -27.60 -20.11
N ILE A 209 23.04 -28.53 -19.31
CA ILE A 209 22.00 -29.48 -19.66
C ILE A 209 20.77 -29.22 -18.80
N LEU A 210 19.59 -29.34 -19.40
CA LEU A 210 18.30 -29.17 -18.73
C LEU A 210 17.84 -30.52 -18.17
N ILE A 211 17.47 -30.54 -16.90
CA ILE A 211 16.95 -31.73 -16.20
C ILE A 211 15.64 -31.37 -15.49
N ASN A 212 14.85 -32.37 -15.08
CA ASN A 212 13.63 -32.19 -14.28
C ASN A 212 12.65 -31.15 -14.85
N CYS A 213 12.48 -31.14 -16.17
CA CYS A 213 11.53 -30.27 -16.84
C CYS A 213 10.11 -30.55 -16.37
N ARG A 214 9.41 -29.51 -15.94
CA ARG A 214 8.04 -29.56 -15.45
C ARG A 214 7.27 -28.35 -15.93
N LEU A 215 5.99 -28.51 -16.20
CA LEU A 215 5.11 -27.38 -16.48
C LEU A 215 4.84 -26.62 -15.19
N VAL A 216 5.12 -25.32 -15.19
CA VAL A 216 4.77 -24.39 -14.12
C VAL A 216 3.93 -23.26 -14.71
N LYS A 217 2.99 -22.76 -13.93
CA LYS A 217 2.21 -21.61 -14.33
C LYS A 217 3.09 -20.36 -14.24
N LYS A 218 3.29 -19.67 -15.36
CA LYS A 218 3.95 -18.36 -15.38
C LYS A 218 2.88 -17.30 -15.24
N TYR A 219 2.72 -16.82 -14.02
CA TYR A 219 1.74 -15.78 -13.74
C TYR A 219 2.05 -14.52 -14.55
N SER A 220 1.03 -14.04 -15.24
CA SER A 220 1.12 -12.91 -16.15
C SER A 220 0.93 -11.60 -15.39
N GLN A 221 1.72 -10.61 -15.79
CA GLN A 221 1.59 -9.20 -15.40
C GLN A 221 0.92 -8.40 -16.52
N ALA A 222 0.22 -9.07 -17.44
CA ALA A 222 -0.51 -8.40 -18.50
C ALA A 222 -1.59 -7.51 -17.87
N THR A 223 -1.50 -6.21 -18.13
CA THR A 223 -2.44 -5.25 -17.58
C THR A 223 -3.84 -5.52 -18.16
N GLN A 224 -4.78 -5.80 -17.27
CA GLN A 224 -6.21 -5.74 -17.55
C GLN A 224 -6.82 -4.73 -16.59
N PHE A 225 -7.84 -3.99 -17.03
CA PHE A 225 -8.62 -3.16 -16.13
C PHE A 225 -10.06 -2.97 -16.57
N HIS A 226 -10.96 -2.77 -15.60
CA HIS A 226 -12.33 -2.38 -15.86
C HIS A 226 -12.43 -0.94 -16.34
N PHE A 227 -11.64 -0.04 -15.75
CA PHE A 227 -11.67 1.37 -16.07
C PHE A 227 -10.26 1.94 -15.99
N GLY A 228 -9.76 2.54 -17.06
CA GLY A 228 -8.47 3.17 -16.93
C GLY A 228 -7.88 3.83 -18.15
N PHE A 229 -6.74 4.43 -17.86
CA PHE A 229 -5.96 5.27 -18.74
C PHE A 229 -4.58 4.65 -18.92
N SER A 230 -4.11 4.60 -20.16
CA SER A 230 -2.71 4.28 -20.49
C SER A 230 -2.30 5.05 -21.72
N GLY A 231 -1.11 5.65 -21.72
CA GLY A 231 -0.72 6.59 -22.76
C GLY A 231 -0.35 5.90 -24.06
N THR A 232 0.14 6.72 -24.97
CA THR A 232 0.61 6.26 -26.26
C THR A 232 2.12 6.37 -26.33
N LYS A 233 2.77 5.36 -26.93
CA LYS A 233 4.22 5.39 -27.12
C LYS A 233 4.62 6.66 -27.89
N ASN A 234 5.44 7.52 -27.26
CA ASN A 234 5.86 8.82 -27.78
C ASN A 234 4.72 9.85 -27.99
N GLY A 235 3.54 9.64 -27.41
CA GLY A 235 2.38 10.51 -27.57
C GLY A 235 1.93 11.18 -26.27
N ILE A 236 0.62 11.31 -26.09
CA ILE A 236 0.01 12.07 -24.98
C ILE A 236 0.06 11.25 -23.68
N ALA A 237 0.27 11.95 -22.55
CA ALA A 237 0.07 11.40 -21.21
C ALA A 237 -1.40 11.00 -21.01
N SER A 238 -1.68 9.76 -20.63
CA SER A 238 -3.05 9.34 -20.33
C SER A 238 -3.43 9.69 -18.90
N GLY A 239 -4.65 10.19 -18.71
CA GLY A 239 -5.19 10.47 -17.38
C GLY A 239 -6.51 11.21 -17.50
N ALA A 240 -7.06 11.63 -16.36
CA ALA A 240 -8.21 12.51 -16.40
C ALA A 240 -8.33 13.40 -15.18
N ASP A 241 -8.98 14.55 -15.37
CA ASP A 241 -9.37 15.45 -14.29
C ASP A 241 -10.86 15.32 -13.97
N ASN A 242 -11.20 15.53 -12.69
CA ASN A 242 -12.58 15.59 -12.20
C ASN A 242 -13.34 14.29 -12.52
N VAL A 243 -12.92 13.20 -11.89
CA VAL A 243 -13.50 11.87 -12.09
C VAL A 243 -14.25 11.43 -10.84
N LEU A 244 -15.51 11.03 -11.01
CA LEU A 244 -16.33 10.42 -9.97
C LEU A 244 -16.69 8.98 -10.38
N ILE A 245 -16.32 8.02 -9.55
CA ILE A 245 -16.71 6.61 -9.67
C ILE A 245 -17.39 6.22 -8.37
N GLU A 246 -18.69 5.95 -8.43
CA GLU A 246 -19.47 5.67 -7.23
C GLU A 246 -20.44 4.50 -7.37
N ASN A 247 -20.69 3.79 -6.27
CA ASN A 247 -21.72 2.74 -6.19
C ASN A 247 -21.56 1.65 -7.28
N CYS A 248 -20.35 1.44 -7.80
CA CYS A 248 -20.06 0.44 -8.82
C CYS A 248 -19.50 -0.84 -8.20
N SER A 249 -19.64 -1.96 -8.91
CA SER A 249 -19.01 -3.23 -8.56
C SER A 249 -18.01 -3.64 -9.63
N PHE A 250 -16.76 -3.85 -9.23
CA PHE A 250 -15.65 -4.30 -10.07
C PHE A 250 -15.35 -5.75 -9.73
N ILE A 251 -15.76 -6.67 -10.61
CA ILE A 251 -15.72 -8.11 -10.31
C ILE A 251 -14.95 -8.93 -11.35
N ASN A 252 -14.41 -10.05 -10.86
CA ASN A 252 -13.84 -11.14 -11.65
C ASN A 252 -12.72 -10.73 -12.61
N THR A 253 -11.81 -9.83 -12.22
CA THR A 253 -10.63 -9.53 -13.05
C THR A 253 -9.62 -10.67 -12.98
N SER A 254 -9.16 -11.18 -14.12
CA SER A 254 -8.01 -12.09 -14.18
C SER A 254 -6.67 -11.38 -13.96
N GLY A 255 -6.51 -10.17 -14.52
CA GLY A 255 -5.25 -9.43 -14.54
C GLY A 255 -4.99 -8.44 -13.41
N VAL A 256 -4.10 -7.50 -13.73
CA VAL A 256 -3.33 -6.68 -12.77
C VAL A 256 -4.13 -5.60 -12.05
N THR A 257 -5.20 -5.03 -12.60
CA THR A 257 -5.91 -3.96 -11.88
C THR A 257 -7.39 -3.84 -12.22
N CYS A 258 -8.17 -3.11 -11.42
CA CYS A 258 -9.57 -2.77 -11.74
C CYS A 258 -9.67 -1.33 -12.24
N ILE A 259 -9.05 -0.40 -11.51
CA ILE A 259 -8.98 1.02 -11.87
C ILE A 259 -7.52 1.44 -12.06
N SER A 260 -7.17 1.92 -13.26
CA SER A 260 -5.86 2.51 -13.56
C SER A 260 -6.01 3.99 -13.88
N MET A 261 -5.58 4.87 -12.98
CA MET A 261 -5.77 6.32 -13.17
C MET A 261 -4.80 6.92 -14.21
N CYS A 262 -3.64 6.29 -14.38
CA CYS A 262 -2.64 6.56 -15.40
C CYS A 262 -1.73 5.32 -15.50
N GLN A 263 -1.21 5.03 -16.68
CA GLN A 263 -0.10 4.09 -16.86
C GLN A 263 0.78 4.66 -17.96
N SER A 264 2.06 4.88 -17.66
CA SER A 264 3.01 5.44 -18.61
C SER A 264 4.41 4.90 -18.44
N ASN A 265 5.11 4.70 -19.57
CA ASN A 265 6.54 4.42 -19.58
C ASN A 265 7.40 5.68 -19.77
N ALA A 266 6.78 6.83 -20.05
CA ALA A 266 7.45 8.11 -20.17
C ALA A 266 7.62 8.79 -18.78
N GLN A 267 8.70 9.58 -18.67
CA GLN A 267 8.94 10.47 -17.53
C GLN A 267 8.14 11.76 -17.67
N ASP A 268 7.91 12.44 -16.55
CA ASP A 268 7.26 13.76 -16.45
C ASP A 268 5.87 13.83 -17.09
N VAL A 269 5.15 12.70 -17.14
CA VAL A 269 3.79 12.69 -17.68
C VAL A 269 2.82 13.50 -16.83
N LEU A 270 1.88 14.16 -17.50
CA LEU A 270 0.80 14.88 -16.83
C LEU A 270 -0.09 13.88 -16.08
N LEU A 271 -0.22 14.09 -14.77
CA LEU A 271 -1.11 13.31 -13.93
C LEU A 271 -2.49 13.96 -13.86
N GLY A 272 -3.52 13.12 -13.90
CA GLY A 272 -4.89 13.53 -13.61
C GLY A 272 -5.05 14.00 -12.17
N GLU A 273 -6.05 14.86 -11.93
CA GLU A 273 -6.38 15.36 -10.60
C GLU A 273 -7.88 15.31 -10.24
N ASN A 274 -8.18 15.43 -8.95
CA ASN A 274 -9.54 15.50 -8.40
C ASN A 274 -10.39 14.25 -8.69
N TRP A 275 -9.90 13.10 -8.21
CA TRP A 275 -10.59 11.83 -8.29
C TRP A 275 -11.39 11.54 -7.02
N ILE A 276 -12.60 11.03 -7.18
CA ILE A 276 -13.46 10.55 -6.10
C ILE A 276 -13.89 9.13 -6.43
N ILE A 277 -13.52 8.19 -5.56
CA ILE A 277 -13.85 6.76 -5.66
C ILE A 277 -14.57 6.38 -4.37
N ILE A 278 -15.90 6.21 -4.43
CA ILE A 278 -16.73 6.07 -3.23
C ILE A 278 -17.78 4.96 -3.33
N ASN A 279 -18.01 4.23 -2.23
CA ASN A 279 -19.09 3.24 -2.12
C ASN A 279 -19.01 2.12 -3.18
N ASN A 280 -17.82 1.82 -3.68
CA ASN A 280 -17.62 0.77 -4.68
C ASN A 280 -17.29 -0.57 -4.01
N LEU A 281 -17.60 -1.65 -4.71
CA LEU A 281 -17.22 -3.02 -4.37
C LEU A 281 -16.14 -3.52 -5.33
N PHE A 282 -15.01 -3.98 -4.82
CA PHE A 282 -13.99 -4.71 -5.57
C PHE A 282 -14.04 -6.16 -5.11
N LYS A 283 -14.52 -7.08 -5.96
CA LYS A 283 -14.75 -8.47 -5.57
C LYS A 283 -14.08 -9.49 -6.50
N ASN A 284 -13.34 -10.43 -5.93
CA ASN A 284 -12.77 -11.58 -6.65
C ASN A 284 -11.91 -11.15 -7.84
N ASN A 285 -10.92 -10.29 -7.60
CA ASN A 285 -10.05 -9.73 -8.62
C ASN A 285 -8.62 -10.29 -8.48
N GLY A 286 -7.86 -10.25 -9.58
CA GLY A 286 -6.52 -10.85 -9.65
C GLY A 286 -6.53 -12.36 -9.81
N LEU A 287 -7.61 -12.95 -10.34
CA LEU A 287 -7.84 -14.40 -10.38
C LEU A 287 -6.78 -15.21 -11.11
N ASP A 288 -5.96 -14.55 -11.94
CA ASP A 288 -4.91 -15.18 -12.73
C ASP A 288 -3.64 -14.31 -12.80
N SER A 289 -3.36 -13.55 -11.74
CA SER A 289 -2.17 -12.70 -11.61
C SER A 289 -1.64 -12.68 -10.18
N ILE A 290 -0.32 -12.63 -10.04
CA ILE A 290 0.39 -12.45 -8.75
C ILE A 290 0.74 -10.99 -8.49
N ASP A 291 0.35 -10.10 -9.40
CA ASP A 291 0.69 -8.70 -9.43
C ASP A 291 -0.61 -7.92 -9.59
N HIS A 292 -1.51 -8.07 -8.62
CA HIS A 292 -2.85 -7.50 -8.69
C HIS A 292 -3.05 -6.36 -7.68
N SER A 293 -3.44 -5.21 -8.19
CA SER A 293 -3.83 -4.06 -7.38
C SER A 293 -5.20 -3.57 -7.79
N SER A 294 -6.18 -3.59 -6.89
CA SER A 294 -7.54 -3.24 -7.29
C SER A 294 -7.63 -1.81 -7.79
N ILE A 295 -6.88 -0.88 -7.20
CA ILE A 295 -6.72 0.48 -7.71
C ILE A 295 -5.23 0.82 -7.82
N PHE A 296 -4.82 1.24 -9.01
CA PHE A 296 -3.51 1.80 -9.30
C PHE A 296 -3.60 3.34 -9.37
N GLY A 297 -3.30 3.99 -8.24
CA GLY A 297 -3.53 5.42 -8.00
C GLY A 297 -2.40 6.32 -8.48
N TRP A 298 -2.03 6.25 -9.77
CA TRP A 298 -1.06 7.16 -10.37
C TRP A 298 -1.72 8.48 -10.80
N ALA A 299 -2.19 9.26 -9.81
CA ALA A 299 -2.87 10.55 -9.98
C ALA A 299 -2.66 11.45 -8.75
N LYS A 300 -3.08 12.71 -8.84
CA LYS A 300 -3.05 13.68 -7.73
C LYS A 300 -4.45 13.92 -7.18
N GLY A 301 -4.55 14.33 -5.91
CA GLY A 301 -5.83 14.81 -5.38
C GLY A 301 -6.92 13.73 -5.42
N VAL A 302 -6.63 12.54 -4.88
CA VAL A 302 -7.53 11.38 -4.92
C VAL A 302 -8.21 11.21 -3.56
N ASN A 303 -9.52 11.05 -3.55
CA ASN A 303 -10.29 10.64 -2.38
C ASN A 303 -10.91 9.27 -2.64
N CYS A 304 -10.42 8.24 -1.95
CA CYS A 304 -10.89 6.86 -2.04
C CYS A 304 -11.47 6.42 -0.68
N TYR A 305 -12.80 6.36 -0.57
CA TYR A 305 -13.44 6.11 0.72
C TYR A 305 -14.76 5.35 0.66
N ASN A 306 -15.14 4.73 1.79
CA ASN A 306 -16.35 3.90 1.90
C ASN A 306 -16.39 2.73 0.89
N ASN A 307 -15.26 2.30 0.34
CA ASN A 307 -15.22 1.17 -0.58
C ASN A 307 -15.01 -0.13 0.20
N THR A 308 -15.46 -1.23 -0.41
CA THR A 308 -15.21 -2.59 0.08
C THR A 308 -14.32 -3.33 -0.90
N PHE A 309 -13.16 -3.79 -0.43
CA PHE A 309 -12.23 -4.64 -1.16
C PHE A 309 -12.31 -6.04 -0.57
N TYR A 310 -12.72 -7.02 -1.37
CA TYR A 310 -13.01 -8.35 -0.86
C TYR A 310 -12.65 -9.45 -1.86
N ASN A 311 -12.07 -10.55 -1.40
CA ASN A 311 -11.96 -11.79 -2.17
C ASN A 311 -12.54 -12.95 -1.39
N ASP A 312 -13.13 -13.92 -2.09
CA ASP A 312 -13.62 -15.15 -1.45
C ASP A 312 -12.45 -16.02 -0.92
N VAL A 313 -11.28 -15.92 -1.56
CA VAL A 313 -10.06 -16.64 -1.16
C VAL A 313 -8.92 -15.64 -1.01
N MET A 314 -8.26 -15.66 0.15
CA MET A 314 -7.07 -14.84 0.41
C MET A 314 -5.86 -15.43 -0.32
N PRO A 315 -5.05 -14.61 -1.03
CA PRO A 315 -3.81 -15.08 -1.63
C PRO A 315 -2.82 -15.55 -0.56
N ASP A 316 -2.13 -16.64 -0.84
CA ASP A 316 -1.09 -17.20 0.04
C ASP A 316 0.10 -17.74 -0.79
N SER A 317 1.12 -18.29 -0.13
CA SER A 317 2.33 -18.79 -0.80
C SER A 317 2.06 -19.98 -1.74
N GLU A 318 0.97 -20.73 -1.53
CA GLU A 318 0.58 -21.88 -2.35
C GLU A 318 -0.39 -21.47 -3.48
N HIS A 319 -1.22 -20.44 -3.23
CA HIS A 319 -2.18 -19.86 -4.14
C HIS A 319 -1.96 -18.34 -4.22
N PRO A 320 -0.91 -17.89 -4.94
CA PRO A 320 -0.47 -16.49 -4.91
C PRO A 320 -1.33 -15.56 -5.79
N VAL A 321 -2.47 -16.02 -6.28
CA VAL A 321 -3.38 -15.21 -7.12
C VAL A 321 -4.54 -14.67 -6.28
N GLY A 322 -5.14 -13.57 -6.73
CA GLY A 322 -6.24 -12.89 -6.06
C GLY A 322 -5.86 -11.46 -5.67
N GLY A 323 -6.51 -10.93 -4.63
CA GLY A 323 -6.25 -9.58 -4.14
C GLY A 323 -4.87 -9.41 -3.52
N GLN A 324 -3.86 -9.04 -4.30
CA GLN A 324 -2.52 -8.78 -3.76
C GLN A 324 -2.50 -7.45 -3.01
N VAL A 325 -2.90 -6.35 -3.65
CA VAL A 325 -2.98 -5.03 -3.02
C VAL A 325 -4.36 -4.41 -3.27
N ALA A 326 -4.96 -3.80 -2.24
CA ALA A 326 -6.24 -3.11 -2.43
C ALA A 326 -6.06 -1.77 -3.15
N TYR A 327 -5.05 -0.99 -2.74
CA TYR A 327 -4.82 0.35 -3.26
C TYR A 327 -3.32 0.69 -3.36
N GLU A 328 -2.89 1.21 -4.50
CA GLU A 328 -1.54 1.78 -4.66
C GLU A 328 -1.56 3.31 -4.73
N VAL A 329 -0.72 3.94 -3.91
CA VAL A 329 -0.46 5.38 -3.92
C VAL A 329 0.79 5.62 -4.77
N HIS A 330 0.59 6.26 -5.91
CA HIS A 330 1.65 6.68 -6.83
C HIS A 330 1.57 8.17 -7.14
N GLY A 331 0.98 9.01 -6.29
CA GLY A 331 0.96 10.45 -6.51
C GLY A 331 0.57 11.26 -5.27
N SER A 332 0.78 12.57 -5.34
CA SER A 332 0.58 13.47 -4.19
C SER A 332 -0.90 13.73 -3.84
N ASN A 333 -1.16 14.13 -2.59
CA ASN A 333 -2.47 14.56 -2.07
C ASN A 333 -3.55 13.48 -2.18
N GLN A 334 -3.26 12.27 -1.69
CA GLN A 334 -4.20 11.16 -1.72
C GLN A 334 -4.74 10.83 -0.33
N ASN A 335 -6.05 10.63 -0.24
CA ASN A 335 -6.77 10.22 0.96
C ASN A 335 -7.40 8.85 0.71
N PHE A 336 -7.04 7.85 1.53
CA PHE A 336 -7.62 6.52 1.54
C PHE A 336 -8.23 6.26 2.91
N PHE A 337 -9.56 6.34 3.03
CA PHE A 337 -10.20 6.31 4.34
C PHE A 337 -11.57 5.67 4.43
N ASN A 338 -11.94 5.18 5.62
CA ASN A 338 -13.22 4.52 5.87
C ASN A 338 -13.51 3.36 4.88
N ASN A 339 -12.48 2.67 4.40
CA ASN A 339 -12.62 1.50 3.54
C ASN A 339 -12.59 0.22 4.37
N THR A 340 -13.17 -0.85 3.82
CA THR A 340 -13.08 -2.22 4.36
C THR A 340 -12.25 -3.07 3.40
N ILE A 341 -11.20 -3.74 3.90
CA ILE A 341 -10.34 -4.62 3.10
C ILE A 341 -10.31 -6.01 3.72
N GLU A 342 -10.76 -7.03 2.99
CA GLU A 342 -10.79 -8.40 3.49
C GLU A 342 -10.26 -9.38 2.44
N ASN A 343 -9.46 -10.35 2.90
CA ASN A 343 -8.88 -11.40 2.08
C ASN A 343 -7.95 -10.87 0.98
N TYR A 344 -7.16 -9.86 1.31
CA TYR A 344 -6.03 -9.41 0.49
C TYR A 344 -4.71 -9.82 1.13
N TYR A 345 -3.67 -9.99 0.32
CA TYR A 345 -2.30 -10.14 0.82
C TYR A 345 -1.85 -8.88 1.57
N GLN A 346 -2.07 -7.72 0.95
CA GLN A 346 -1.67 -6.41 1.41
C GLN A 346 -2.80 -5.38 1.27
N GLY A 347 -2.83 -4.41 2.18
CA GLY A 347 -3.77 -3.29 2.10
C GLY A 347 -3.34 -2.28 1.04
N ILE A 348 -2.27 -1.56 1.34
CA ILE A 348 -1.87 -0.36 0.62
C ILE A 348 -0.39 -0.44 0.27
N TRP A 349 -0.07 -0.07 -0.96
CA TRP A 349 1.30 0.15 -1.42
C TRP A 349 1.54 1.65 -1.58
N VAL A 350 2.55 2.20 -0.90
CA VAL A 350 3.01 3.58 -1.11
C VAL A 350 4.32 3.54 -1.87
N SER A 351 4.33 4.10 -3.08
CA SER A 351 5.47 3.97 -3.99
C SER A 351 5.72 5.26 -4.76
N ILE A 352 6.85 5.29 -5.46
CA ILE A 352 7.27 6.41 -6.30
C ILE A 352 6.60 6.35 -7.68
N ASN A 353 6.71 7.45 -8.42
CA ASN A 353 6.29 7.53 -9.81
C ASN A 353 7.39 8.18 -10.65
N ASN A 354 7.21 8.23 -11.97
CA ASN A 354 8.15 8.89 -12.88
C ASN A 354 7.71 10.31 -13.30
N SER A 355 6.78 10.92 -12.57
CA SER A 355 6.08 12.16 -12.95
C SER A 355 6.23 13.30 -11.95
N GLU A 356 6.60 12.99 -10.71
CA GLU A 356 6.76 13.94 -9.62
C GLU A 356 8.12 13.71 -8.96
N ASN A 357 8.83 14.80 -8.64
CA ASN A 357 10.08 14.73 -7.88
C ASN A 357 9.85 14.36 -6.40
N THR A 358 8.64 14.60 -5.91
CA THR A 358 8.25 14.34 -4.52
C THR A 358 6.77 13.98 -4.48
N ILE A 359 6.47 12.83 -3.88
CA ILE A 359 5.13 12.40 -3.54
C ILE A 359 4.87 12.74 -2.09
N LYS A 360 3.79 13.49 -1.84
CA LYS A 360 3.52 14.01 -0.50
C LYS A 360 2.06 14.14 -0.14
N GLN A 361 1.81 14.36 1.15
CA GLN A 361 0.47 14.61 1.69
C GLN A 361 -0.44 13.41 1.45
N ILE A 362 -0.01 12.26 1.95
CA ILE A 362 -0.74 11.00 1.85
C ILE A 362 -1.42 10.74 3.18
N TYR A 363 -2.73 10.50 3.16
CA TYR A 363 -3.55 10.26 4.34
C TYR A 363 -4.23 8.89 4.23
N ILE A 364 -3.93 8.00 5.16
CA ILE A 364 -4.46 6.64 5.24
C ILE A 364 -5.12 6.50 6.60
N HIS A 365 -6.45 6.59 6.67
CA HIS A 365 -7.11 6.64 7.98
C HIS A 365 -8.49 6.01 8.09
N ASP A 366 -8.87 5.62 9.31
CA ASP A 366 -10.19 5.08 9.64
C ASP A 366 -10.58 3.84 8.80
N ASN A 367 -9.61 3.09 8.27
CA ASN A 367 -9.89 1.87 7.51
C ASN A 367 -10.02 0.66 8.43
N THR A 368 -10.84 -0.31 8.00
CA THR A 368 -10.91 -1.63 8.61
C THR A 368 -10.29 -2.68 7.69
N PHE A 369 -9.52 -3.62 8.25
CA PHE A 369 -8.84 -4.62 7.41
C PHE A 369 -8.72 -6.02 8.04
N LYS A 370 -8.66 -7.04 7.18
CA LYS A 370 -8.30 -8.42 7.49
C LYS A 370 -7.43 -8.99 6.36
N LEU A 371 -6.12 -9.06 6.59
CA LEU A 371 -5.11 -9.27 5.55
C LEU A 371 -4.22 -10.49 5.79
N GLY A 372 -3.51 -10.91 4.75
CA GLY A 372 -2.55 -12.00 4.79
C GLY A 372 -1.20 -11.59 5.36
N CYS A 373 -0.68 -10.42 4.99
CA CYS A 373 0.71 -10.03 5.23
C CYS A 373 0.90 -8.64 5.83
N VAL A 374 0.56 -7.58 5.09
CA VAL A 374 0.94 -6.20 5.47
C VAL A 374 -0.15 -5.17 5.18
N PHE A 375 -0.43 -4.24 6.11
CA PHE A 375 -1.41 -3.19 5.84
C PHE A 375 -0.84 -2.06 4.99
N VAL A 376 0.24 -1.39 5.39
CA VAL A 376 0.92 -0.37 4.56
C VAL A 376 2.36 -0.78 4.29
N ASP A 377 2.71 -0.88 3.01
CA ASP A 377 4.09 -1.13 2.57
C ASP A 377 4.61 0.05 1.75
N PHE A 378 5.75 0.59 2.16
CA PHE A 378 6.48 1.55 1.36
C PHE A 378 7.51 0.82 0.52
N TYR A 379 7.45 0.93 -0.81
CA TYR A 379 8.45 0.30 -1.66
C TYR A 379 8.80 1.13 -2.89
N ASN A 380 10.06 1.04 -3.32
CA ASN A 380 10.59 1.83 -4.43
C ASN A 380 11.60 1.07 -5.33
N GLY A 381 11.44 -0.25 -5.48
CA GLY A 381 12.43 -1.13 -6.13
C GLY A 381 12.86 -0.77 -7.56
N ASN A 382 12.15 0.13 -8.26
CA ASN A 382 12.47 0.56 -9.62
C ASN A 382 13.79 1.35 -9.76
N LEU A 383 14.45 1.72 -8.66
CA LEU A 383 15.77 2.39 -8.71
C LEU A 383 16.93 1.45 -9.12
N GLU A 384 16.68 0.16 -9.38
CA GLU A 384 17.74 -0.78 -9.81
C GLU A 384 18.35 -0.49 -11.19
N LYS A 385 17.68 0.27 -12.06
CA LYS A 385 18.16 0.52 -13.44
C LYS A 385 18.57 1.95 -13.73
N ASP A 386 18.16 2.93 -12.92
CA ASP A 386 18.61 4.32 -13.08
C ASP A 386 18.51 5.09 -11.76
N SER A 387 19.66 5.33 -11.13
CA SER A 387 19.75 6.10 -9.88
C SER A 387 19.52 7.61 -10.08
N SER A 388 19.22 8.06 -11.31
CA SER A 388 19.10 9.49 -11.65
C SER A 388 17.77 10.13 -11.24
N TYR A 389 16.74 9.36 -10.87
CA TYR A 389 15.43 9.87 -10.42
C TYR A 389 15.08 9.47 -8.99
N PRO A 390 15.77 10.02 -7.97
CA PRO A 390 15.41 9.73 -6.58
C PRO A 390 14.15 10.52 -6.19
N VAL A 391 12.97 9.96 -6.40
CA VAL A 391 11.70 10.57 -5.97
C VAL A 391 11.53 10.44 -4.46
N ASP A 392 11.27 11.56 -3.79
CA ASP A 392 11.01 11.60 -2.34
C ASP A 392 9.57 11.20 -2.01
N ILE A 393 9.39 10.52 -0.87
CA ILE A 393 8.08 10.31 -0.24
C ILE A 393 8.11 11.04 1.10
N GLU A 394 7.22 12.01 1.29
CA GLU A 394 7.16 12.82 2.51
C GLU A 394 5.75 13.09 3.01
N ASN A 395 5.59 13.33 4.31
CA ASN A 395 4.32 13.74 4.93
C ASN A 395 3.22 12.69 4.70
N VAL A 396 3.44 11.51 5.29
CA VAL A 396 2.50 10.38 5.22
C VAL A 396 1.88 10.17 6.60
N PHE A 397 0.55 10.18 6.65
CA PHE A 397 -0.23 10.08 7.87
C PHE A 397 -1.07 8.80 7.85
N ILE A 398 -0.74 7.85 8.73
CA ILE A 398 -1.41 6.56 8.89
C ILE A 398 -2.12 6.56 10.24
N LYS A 399 -3.43 6.82 10.26
CA LYS A 399 -4.16 7.12 11.51
C LYS A 399 -5.43 6.31 11.73
N SER A 400 -5.71 5.90 12.96
CA SER A 400 -7.02 5.34 13.35
C SER A 400 -7.47 4.11 12.54
N ASN A 401 -6.55 3.38 11.91
CA ASN A 401 -6.88 2.15 11.19
C ASN A 401 -6.98 0.98 12.18
N VAL A 402 -7.92 0.08 11.95
CA VAL A 402 -8.19 -1.06 12.86
C VAL A 402 -8.29 -2.34 12.06
N GLY A 403 -7.49 -3.35 12.38
CA GLY A 403 -7.61 -4.59 11.64
C GLY A 403 -6.78 -5.75 12.14
N THR A 404 -6.82 -6.81 11.36
CA THR A 404 -6.26 -8.12 11.70
C THR A 404 -5.30 -8.60 10.62
N ILE A 405 -4.15 -9.13 11.05
CA ILE A 405 -3.28 -9.95 10.21
C ILE A 405 -3.58 -11.42 10.50
N THR A 406 -4.01 -12.15 9.48
CA THR A 406 -4.49 -13.53 9.58
C THR A 406 -3.35 -14.54 9.58
N ASN A 407 -3.69 -15.83 9.67
CA ASN A 407 -2.75 -16.94 9.59
C ASN A 407 -2.45 -17.44 8.15
N ALA A 408 -2.70 -16.64 7.10
CA ALA A 408 -2.33 -17.04 5.74
C ALA A 408 -0.82 -17.36 5.64
N LYS A 409 -0.46 -18.36 4.82
CA LYS A 409 0.96 -18.65 4.57
C LYS A 409 1.50 -17.59 3.62
N VAL A 410 2.53 -16.86 4.03
CA VAL A 410 3.14 -15.81 3.21
C VAL A 410 4.61 -16.12 3.00
N ASN A 411 5.16 -15.61 1.89
CA ASN A 411 6.57 -15.77 1.59
C ASN A 411 7.44 -14.91 2.51
N ASP A 412 6.93 -13.75 2.92
CA ASP A 412 7.59 -12.88 3.87
C ASP A 412 7.95 -13.60 5.18
N GLU A 413 9.13 -13.25 5.71
CA GLU A 413 9.62 -13.79 6.97
C GLU A 413 8.84 -13.24 8.17
N VAL A 414 8.36 -12.00 8.04
CA VAL A 414 7.63 -11.27 9.07
C VAL A 414 6.42 -10.64 8.41
N LYS A 415 5.28 -10.65 9.10
CA LYS A 415 4.06 -9.91 8.75
C LYS A 415 4.00 -8.59 9.50
N GLN A 416 3.36 -7.56 8.97
CA GLN A 416 3.48 -6.20 9.54
C GLN A 416 2.19 -5.40 9.50
N PHE A 417 1.97 -4.48 10.44
CA PHE A 417 1.00 -3.41 10.20
C PHE A 417 1.57 -2.36 9.23
N VAL A 418 2.76 -1.81 9.52
CA VAL A 418 3.47 -0.91 8.59
C VAL A 418 4.88 -1.41 8.34
N ARG A 419 5.30 -1.41 7.07
CA ARG A 419 6.65 -1.74 6.63
C ARG A 419 7.24 -0.64 5.76
N ILE A 420 8.47 -0.26 6.05
CA ILE A 420 9.28 0.59 5.16
C ILE A 420 10.33 -0.28 4.48
N ASN A 421 10.12 -0.56 3.20
CA ASN A 421 11.00 -1.35 2.34
C ASN A 421 11.43 -0.54 1.09
N ALA A 422 12.13 0.58 1.33
CA ALA A 422 12.48 1.52 0.26
C ALA A 422 13.99 1.87 0.30
N LYS A 423 14.64 1.82 -0.88
CA LYS A 423 16.01 2.31 -1.11
C LYS A 423 16.16 3.81 -0.87
N LYS A 424 15.10 4.59 -1.04
CA LYS A 424 15.04 6.00 -0.62
C LYS A 424 13.98 6.07 0.46
N ALA A 425 14.44 6.19 1.69
CA ALA A 425 13.59 6.16 2.85
C ALA A 425 12.57 7.31 2.81
N PRO A 426 11.29 7.05 3.11
CA PRO A 426 10.30 8.11 3.30
C PRO A 426 10.66 8.95 4.54
N SER A 427 10.15 10.18 4.57
CA SER A 427 10.34 11.10 5.70
C SER A 427 9.02 11.71 6.18
N ASN A 428 8.98 12.19 7.42
CA ASN A 428 7.77 12.74 8.03
C ASN A 428 6.60 11.75 7.96
N VAL A 429 6.80 10.55 8.50
CA VAL A 429 5.81 9.48 8.54
C VAL A 429 5.22 9.41 9.95
N PHE A 430 3.90 9.56 10.05
CA PHE A 430 3.16 9.59 11.31
C PHE A 430 2.21 8.40 11.37
N ILE A 431 2.45 7.48 12.30
CA ILE A 431 1.68 6.26 12.52
C ILE A 431 1.00 6.39 13.88
N GLU A 432 -0.28 6.79 13.89
CA GLU A 432 -0.96 7.25 15.11
C GLU A 432 -2.31 6.59 15.36
N ASN A 433 -2.62 6.22 16.61
CA ASN A 433 -3.96 5.75 17.01
C ASN A 433 -4.45 4.49 16.26
N ASN A 434 -3.57 3.67 15.70
CA ASN A 434 -3.97 2.47 14.98
C ASN A 434 -4.05 1.26 15.91
N THR A 435 -4.86 0.27 15.53
CA THR A 435 -5.00 -1.00 16.25
C THR A 435 -4.73 -2.20 15.33
N LEU A 436 -3.79 -3.05 15.71
CA LEU A 436 -3.48 -4.31 15.03
C LEU A 436 -3.80 -5.50 15.94
N ILE A 437 -4.49 -6.51 15.42
CA ILE A 437 -4.64 -7.83 16.03
C ILE A 437 -3.91 -8.87 15.17
N ASN A 438 -3.01 -9.64 15.77
CA ASN A 438 -2.27 -10.70 15.06
C ASN A 438 -2.85 -12.10 15.36
N GLU A 439 -3.43 -12.74 14.35
CA GLU A 439 -3.92 -14.13 14.41
C GLU A 439 -2.92 -15.14 13.81
N SER A 440 -1.78 -14.69 13.27
CA SER A 440 -0.77 -15.55 12.64
C SER A 440 0.05 -16.37 13.64
N TYR A 441 0.03 -17.69 13.55
CA TYR A 441 0.95 -18.59 14.27
C TYR A 441 2.01 -19.22 13.35
N VAL A 442 1.90 -19.01 12.02
CA VAL A 442 2.85 -19.56 11.03
C VAL A 442 4.07 -18.68 10.80
N LYS A 443 3.90 -17.36 10.92
CA LYS A 443 4.95 -16.35 10.73
C LYS A 443 4.84 -15.30 11.84
N PRO A 444 5.97 -14.78 12.34
CA PRO A 444 5.96 -13.71 13.32
C PRO A 444 5.34 -12.44 12.73
N CYS A 445 4.69 -11.64 13.57
CA CYS A 445 4.09 -10.37 13.20
C CYS A 445 4.66 -9.22 14.04
N SER A 446 5.01 -8.11 13.36
CA SER A 446 5.37 -6.85 14.00
C SER A 446 4.34 -5.76 13.76
N PHE A 447 4.29 -4.78 14.66
CA PHE A 447 3.50 -3.57 14.43
C PHE A 447 4.14 -2.68 13.36
N PHE A 448 5.43 -2.38 13.53
CA PHE A 448 6.18 -1.54 12.60
C PHE A 448 7.49 -2.21 12.23
N SER A 449 7.94 -2.02 10.99
CA SER A 449 9.30 -2.41 10.62
C SER A 449 9.95 -1.53 9.57
N THR A 450 11.28 -1.47 9.59
CA THR A 450 12.11 -0.90 8.54
C THR A 450 13.04 -1.97 8.00
N VAL A 451 13.02 -2.23 6.70
CA VAL A 451 13.87 -3.24 6.06
C VAL A 451 15.09 -2.56 5.46
N TYR A 452 16.28 -3.07 5.75
CA TYR A 452 17.50 -2.65 5.05
C TYR A 452 17.50 -3.22 3.64
N VAL A 453 17.66 -2.33 2.66
CA VAL A 453 17.86 -2.70 1.27
C VAL A 453 19.29 -2.35 0.88
N LYS A 454 19.99 -3.27 0.22
CA LYS A 454 21.34 -3.01 -0.30
C LYS A 454 21.32 -1.76 -1.20
N GLU A 455 22.36 -0.91 -1.08
CA GLU A 455 22.48 0.36 -1.83
C GLU A 455 21.37 1.37 -1.53
N GLN A 456 20.94 1.43 -0.27
CA GLN A 456 20.03 2.48 0.19
C GLN A 456 20.66 3.88 0.06
N TYR A 457 19.92 4.82 -0.53
CA TYR A 457 20.37 6.18 -0.88
C TYR A 457 20.12 7.22 0.21
N SER A 458 19.19 6.97 1.14
CA SER A 458 18.84 7.95 2.16
C SER A 458 18.48 7.34 3.52
N SER A 459 18.74 8.16 4.53
CA SER A 459 18.44 7.92 5.93
C SER A 459 16.94 8.02 6.22
N LEU A 460 16.44 7.18 7.13
CA LEU A 460 15.07 7.30 7.66
C LEU A 460 15.01 8.49 8.60
N SER A 461 14.09 9.43 8.41
CA SER A 461 14.01 10.60 9.31
C SER A 461 12.58 11.05 9.56
N ASN A 462 12.34 11.54 10.77
CA ASN A 462 11.05 12.02 11.26
C ASN A 462 9.96 10.94 11.14
N ILE A 463 10.22 9.77 11.73
CA ILE A 463 9.28 8.67 11.83
C ILE A 463 8.68 8.67 13.23
N PHE A 464 7.36 8.76 13.33
CA PHE A 464 6.62 8.82 14.60
C PHE A 464 5.65 7.65 14.68
N VAL A 465 5.82 6.79 15.68
CA VAL A 465 4.91 5.68 16.01
C VAL A 465 4.29 6.00 17.37
N ASN A 466 3.10 6.60 17.38
CA ASN A 466 2.52 7.20 18.58
C ASN A 466 1.12 6.70 18.91
N ASN A 467 0.87 6.36 20.17
CA ASN A 467 -0.47 6.01 20.68
C ASN A 467 -1.17 4.86 19.93
N ASN A 468 -0.42 3.85 19.49
CA ASN A 468 -0.99 2.68 18.81
C ASN A 468 -1.23 1.52 19.78
N SER A 469 -2.10 0.60 19.39
CA SER A 469 -2.39 -0.64 20.11
C SER A 469 -2.09 -1.86 19.25
N GLY A 470 -1.46 -2.87 19.84
CA GLY A 470 -1.18 -4.14 19.19
C GLY A 470 -1.52 -5.30 20.11
N ALA A 471 -2.27 -6.28 19.63
CA ALA A 471 -2.65 -7.46 20.37
C ALA A 471 -2.08 -8.74 19.74
N ASN A 472 -1.64 -9.65 20.58
CA ASN A 472 -1.05 -10.94 20.19
C ASN A 472 0.13 -10.80 19.22
N LEU A 473 0.93 -9.73 19.34
CA LEU A 473 2.10 -9.53 18.50
C LEU A 473 3.22 -10.51 18.83
N ASP A 474 4.15 -10.71 17.89
CA ASP A 474 5.43 -11.34 18.17
C ASP A 474 6.49 -10.27 18.45
N MET A 475 6.36 -9.10 17.84
CA MET A 475 7.28 -7.96 17.98
C MET A 475 6.52 -6.62 17.92
N GLY A 476 7.00 -5.60 18.63
CA GLY A 476 6.46 -4.24 18.51
C GLY A 476 7.00 -3.57 17.25
N CYS A 477 8.16 -2.94 17.36
CA CYS A 477 8.86 -2.26 16.28
C CYS A 477 10.17 -2.99 15.93
N VAL A 478 10.45 -3.20 14.65
CA VAL A 478 11.64 -3.92 14.17
C VAL A 478 12.46 -3.06 13.21
N PHE A 479 13.74 -2.88 13.49
CA PHE A 479 14.64 -2.08 12.67
C PHE A 479 15.74 -2.96 12.09
N TYR A 480 15.65 -3.25 10.80
CA TYR A 480 16.75 -3.85 10.07
C TYR A 480 17.69 -2.74 9.60
N TRP A 481 18.91 -2.81 10.09
CA TRP A 481 20.01 -1.89 9.90
C TRP A 481 20.93 -2.43 8.80
N GLY A 482 21.58 -1.55 8.04
CA GLY A 482 22.70 -1.91 7.16
C GLY A 482 23.78 -0.83 7.08
N LYS A 483 24.82 -1.07 6.27
CA LYS A 483 26.03 -0.25 6.22
C LYS A 483 25.82 1.20 5.75
N ASP A 484 24.77 1.46 4.98
CA ASP A 484 24.52 2.75 4.29
C ASP A 484 23.25 3.46 4.78
N MET A 485 22.65 3.05 5.91
CA MET A 485 21.40 3.61 6.42
C MET A 485 21.61 4.29 7.76
N ASP A 486 21.47 5.62 7.80
CA ASP A 486 21.27 6.30 9.09
C ASP A 486 19.78 6.28 9.46
N PHE A 487 19.51 6.08 10.74
CA PHE A 487 18.23 6.38 11.36
C PHE A 487 18.33 7.76 11.97
N GLY A 488 17.71 8.75 11.34
CA GLY A 488 17.50 10.10 11.83
C GLY A 488 16.58 10.13 13.06
N LYS A 489 15.56 10.99 13.03
CA LYS A 489 14.60 11.14 14.14
C LYS A 489 13.53 10.06 14.09
N ILE A 490 13.54 9.12 15.04
CA ILE A 490 12.56 8.03 15.17
C ILE A 490 12.00 8.00 16.58
N HIS A 491 10.71 8.28 16.72
CA HIS A 491 10.05 8.46 18.00
C HIS A 491 8.94 7.42 18.15
N ILE A 492 9.02 6.57 19.17
CA ILE A 492 8.07 5.51 19.48
C ILE A 492 7.45 5.81 20.84
N LEU A 493 6.24 6.35 20.85
CA LEU A 493 5.66 7.00 22.02
C LEU A 493 4.28 6.42 22.36
N ASN A 494 3.99 6.23 23.64
CA ASN A 494 2.65 5.94 24.15
C ASN A 494 1.96 4.70 23.53
N ASN A 495 2.69 3.74 22.99
CA ASN A 495 2.09 2.54 22.37
C ASN A 495 1.78 1.48 23.42
N SER A 496 0.74 0.68 23.18
CA SER A 496 0.33 -0.45 24.03
C SER A 496 0.43 -1.75 23.24
N PHE A 497 1.41 -2.60 23.56
CA PHE A 497 1.62 -3.86 22.86
C PHE A 497 1.45 -5.06 23.80
N GLU A 498 0.62 -6.01 23.38
CA GLU A 498 0.41 -7.32 24.02
C GLU A 498 1.00 -8.41 23.12
N TYR A 499 1.82 -9.28 23.71
CA TYR A 499 2.59 -10.30 23.00
C TYR A 499 2.04 -11.71 23.23
N LYS A 500 2.13 -12.57 22.20
CA LYS A 500 1.69 -13.98 22.27
C LYS A 500 2.46 -14.81 23.29
N ASN A 501 3.72 -14.47 23.50
CA ASN A 501 4.67 -15.25 24.25
C ASN A 501 5.65 -14.33 24.99
N ASN A 502 6.28 -14.87 26.04
CA ASN A 502 7.20 -14.13 26.92
C ASN A 502 8.54 -13.77 26.25
N ILE A 503 8.64 -13.89 24.92
CA ILE A 503 9.82 -13.58 24.11
C ILE A 503 9.58 -12.38 23.19
N GLY A 504 8.42 -11.73 23.29
CA GLY A 504 8.14 -10.49 22.57
C GLY A 504 9.08 -9.36 22.99
N PHE A 505 9.28 -8.40 22.10
CA PHE A 505 10.08 -7.20 22.37
C PHE A 505 9.36 -5.97 21.82
N ASP A 506 9.48 -4.86 22.54
CA ASP A 506 8.91 -3.58 22.09
C ASP A 506 9.68 -3.03 20.91
N ILE A 507 11.01 -3.13 20.97
CA ILE A 507 11.91 -2.66 19.92
C ILE A 507 13.02 -3.68 19.74
N LYS A 508 13.24 -4.08 18.48
CA LYS A 508 14.35 -4.94 18.08
C LYS A 508 15.12 -4.33 16.93
N CYS A 509 16.45 -4.29 17.04
CA CYS A 509 17.34 -3.82 15.98
C CYS A 509 18.22 -4.98 15.49
N TYR A 510 18.31 -5.18 14.18
CA TYR A 510 19.14 -6.21 13.54
C TYR A 510 20.16 -5.57 12.60
N GLY A 511 21.46 -5.78 12.83
CA GLY A 511 22.49 -5.40 11.87
C GLY A 511 22.98 -6.62 11.10
N ASN A 512 22.92 -6.60 9.76
CA ASN A 512 23.13 -7.81 8.94
C ASN A 512 24.51 -7.91 8.26
N GLU A 513 25.42 -6.95 8.47
CA GLU A 513 26.75 -6.95 7.84
C GLU A 513 27.87 -6.64 8.85
N THR A 514 29.10 -7.07 8.57
CA THR A 514 30.29 -6.84 9.42
C THR A 514 30.92 -5.46 9.26
N SER A 515 30.42 -4.62 8.35
CA SER A 515 30.96 -3.28 8.05
C SER A 515 29.89 -2.19 8.21
N GLN A 516 29.35 -2.09 9.41
CA GLN A 516 28.21 -1.21 9.70
C GLN A 516 28.67 0.24 9.94
N ASN A 517 28.35 1.16 9.03
CA ASN A 517 28.65 2.59 9.19
C ASN A 517 27.43 3.47 9.47
N GLY A 518 26.22 2.97 9.25
CA GLY A 518 24.97 3.68 9.54
C GLY A 518 24.81 4.02 11.02
N LYS A 519 24.23 5.18 11.33
CA LYS A 519 24.08 5.73 12.68
C LYS A 519 22.63 5.85 13.08
N VAL A 520 22.33 5.60 14.36
CA VAL A 520 21.10 6.05 15.00
C VAL A 520 21.36 7.43 15.60
N LEU A 521 20.76 8.46 15.00
CA LEU A 521 20.97 9.87 15.34
C LEU A 521 20.03 10.35 16.44
N ASP A 522 18.75 9.96 16.40
CA ASP A 522 17.76 10.30 17.44
C ASP A 522 16.67 9.21 17.53
N LEU A 523 16.79 8.32 18.51
CA LEU A 523 15.76 7.32 18.84
C LEU A 523 15.16 7.63 20.21
N MET A 524 13.89 8.03 20.23
CA MET A 524 13.14 8.27 21.46
C MET A 524 12.10 7.18 21.67
N VAL A 525 12.05 6.63 22.89
CA VAL A 525 11.09 5.60 23.28
C VAL A 525 10.52 5.99 24.64
N SER A 526 9.21 6.25 24.72
CA SER A 526 8.58 6.58 26.00
C SER A 526 7.14 6.06 26.12
N ASN A 527 6.74 5.85 27.37
CA ASN A 527 5.38 5.45 27.77
C ASN A 527 4.82 4.22 27.03
N ILE A 528 5.69 3.25 26.71
CA ILE A 528 5.26 1.99 26.13
C ILE A 528 4.65 1.12 27.24
N LYS A 529 3.42 0.66 27.02
CA LYS A 529 2.74 -0.28 27.90
C LYS A 529 2.81 -1.67 27.30
N SER A 530 3.65 -2.50 27.88
CA SER A 530 3.88 -3.87 27.42
C SER A 530 3.34 -4.85 28.44
N PHE A 531 2.43 -5.71 28.00
CA PHE A 531 1.88 -6.75 28.86
C PHE A 531 2.64 -8.04 28.59
N TYR A 532 3.61 -8.33 29.45
CA TYR A 532 4.23 -9.65 29.56
C TYR A 532 3.62 -10.38 30.76
N SER A 533 3.60 -11.72 30.71
CA SER A 533 3.40 -12.56 31.91
C SER A 533 4.67 -12.54 32.79
N ASP A 534 5.14 -11.33 33.14
CA ASP A 534 6.03 -11.09 34.26
C ASP A 534 5.65 -9.82 35.06
N ASN A 535 4.37 -9.42 35.06
CA ASN A 535 3.76 -8.44 36.00
C ASN A 535 4.44 -7.05 36.15
N ASN A 536 5.43 -6.67 35.34
CA ASN A 536 6.30 -5.53 35.69
C ASN A 536 6.11 -4.25 34.85
N ASN A 537 5.23 -4.19 33.85
CA ASN A 537 4.96 -2.97 33.06
C ASN A 537 6.25 -2.23 32.58
N ARG A 538 7.29 -2.96 32.14
CA ARG A 538 8.55 -2.37 31.64
C ARG A 538 8.64 -2.52 30.13
N ALA A 539 9.04 -1.43 29.45
CA ALA A 539 9.47 -1.50 28.05
C ALA A 539 10.79 -2.27 27.97
N VAL A 540 10.84 -3.34 27.18
CA VAL A 540 12.04 -4.15 26.95
C VAL A 540 12.63 -3.75 25.60
N ILE A 541 13.69 -2.92 25.64
CA ILE A 541 14.57 -2.72 24.49
C ILE A 541 15.57 -3.88 24.51
N SER A 542 15.45 -4.80 23.56
CA SER A 542 16.43 -5.88 23.38
C SER A 542 17.13 -5.71 22.03
N GLY A 543 18.45 -5.81 22.02
CA GLY A 543 19.24 -5.90 20.81
C GLY A 543 20.42 -6.82 21.06
N ASP A 544 20.71 -7.73 20.13
CA ASP A 544 22.06 -8.24 19.97
C ASP A 544 22.87 -7.13 19.31
N PHE A 545 23.46 -6.31 20.16
CA PHE A 545 24.35 -5.22 19.78
C PHE A 545 25.76 -5.78 19.47
N SER A 546 25.85 -6.71 18.52
CA SER A 546 27.11 -7.32 18.09
C SER A 546 27.78 -6.42 17.05
N PHE A 547 28.68 -5.54 17.53
CA PHE A 547 29.39 -4.54 16.71
C PHE A 547 30.86 -4.92 16.46
N PRO A 548 31.40 -4.67 15.25
CA PRO A 548 32.79 -4.27 15.11
C PRO A 548 32.96 -2.85 15.66
N TYR A 549 33.72 -2.74 16.75
CA TYR A 549 33.75 -1.65 17.75
C TYR A 549 34.34 -0.29 17.33
N HIS A 550 34.06 0.23 16.13
CA HIS A 550 34.74 1.46 15.68
C HIS A 550 33.88 2.69 15.38
N ASN A 551 32.54 2.63 15.38
CA ASN A 551 31.75 3.79 14.90
C ASN A 551 30.41 4.10 15.61
N MET A 552 30.16 3.63 16.84
CA MET A 552 28.95 4.03 17.57
C MET A 552 29.16 5.22 18.51
N SER A 553 28.30 6.23 18.35
CA SER A 553 27.99 7.24 19.37
C SER A 553 26.49 7.17 19.66
N LEU A 554 26.09 6.49 20.74
CA LEU A 554 24.72 6.50 21.24
C LEU A 554 24.49 7.78 22.06
N THR A 555 24.36 8.92 21.40
CA THR A 555 23.93 10.16 22.05
C THR A 555 22.43 10.31 21.85
N GLY A 556 21.58 9.83 22.76
CA GLY A 556 20.15 10.16 22.65
C GLY A 556 19.12 9.28 23.36
N LEU A 557 19.47 8.14 23.97
CA LEU A 557 18.47 7.37 24.70
C LEU A 557 18.05 8.13 25.97
N SER A 558 16.77 8.48 26.09
CA SER A 558 16.20 9.00 27.33
C SER A 558 14.87 8.31 27.59
N LEU A 559 14.70 7.82 28.82
CA LEU A 559 13.47 7.19 29.32
C LEU A 559 12.83 8.20 30.28
N GLU A 560 11.55 8.54 30.08
CA GLU A 560 10.93 9.70 30.76
C GLU A 560 10.69 9.51 32.26
N ASN A 561 10.59 8.27 32.77
CA ASN A 561 10.40 8.01 34.21
C ASN A 561 11.71 7.70 34.95
N GLY A 562 12.83 8.05 34.33
CA GLY A 562 14.18 8.03 34.86
C GLY A 562 15.15 8.01 33.67
N SER A 563 16.04 8.99 33.54
CA SER A 563 16.92 9.03 32.37
C SER A 563 18.08 8.05 32.54
N LEU A 564 18.27 7.15 31.58
CA LEU A 564 19.52 6.43 31.36
C LEU A 564 20.26 7.12 30.21
N LYS A 565 21.25 7.96 30.50
CA LYS A 565 22.14 8.51 29.46
C LYS A 565 23.37 7.62 29.38
N SER A 566 23.45 6.76 28.38
CA SER A 566 24.63 5.93 28.14
C SER A 566 25.52 6.57 27.05
N ASN A 567 26.67 7.17 27.41
CA ASN A 567 27.69 7.50 26.41
C ASN A 567 28.65 6.32 26.29
N ILE A 568 28.66 5.67 25.13
CA ILE A 568 29.68 4.67 24.80
C ILE A 568 30.80 5.40 24.07
N SER A 569 32.02 5.38 24.63
CA SER A 569 33.22 5.84 23.93
C SER A 569 34.22 4.70 23.80
N SER A 570 34.76 4.53 22.59
CA SER A 570 35.80 3.56 22.29
C SER A 570 37.13 4.27 22.06
N SER A 571 38.19 3.79 22.71
CA SER A 571 39.57 4.00 22.26
C SER A 571 40.12 2.68 21.73
N SER A 572 41.31 2.68 21.12
CA SER A 572 41.95 1.47 20.58
C SER A 572 42.04 0.31 21.58
N ASN A 573 42.01 0.58 22.89
CA ASN A 573 42.20 -0.43 23.95
C ASN A 573 41.10 -0.47 25.02
N HIS A 574 40.07 0.39 24.96
CA HIS A 574 39.06 0.48 26.01
C HIS A 574 37.68 0.75 25.46
N LEU A 575 36.69 -0.02 25.95
CA LEU A 575 35.29 0.35 25.88
C LEU A 575 34.90 1.07 27.18
N THR A 576 34.46 2.31 27.06
CA THR A 576 33.92 3.07 28.20
C THR A 576 32.42 3.21 28.03
N VAL A 577 31.64 2.60 28.92
CA VAL A 577 30.19 2.84 28.99
C VAL A 577 29.94 3.77 30.16
N ASN A 578 29.56 5.01 29.88
CA ASN A 578 29.13 5.98 30.87
C ASN A 578 27.61 5.96 30.94
N ALA A 579 27.05 5.25 31.92
CA ALA A 579 25.62 5.26 32.18
C ALA A 579 25.31 6.25 33.31
N GLU A 580 24.58 7.31 33.00
CA GLU A 580 23.97 8.23 33.98
C GLU A 580 22.53 7.77 34.22
N LEU A 581 22.23 7.32 35.44
CA LEU A 581 20.87 7.01 35.86
C LEU A 581 20.32 8.15 36.71
N ARG A 582 19.18 8.70 36.33
CA ARG A 582 18.48 9.76 37.07
C ARG A 582 17.20 9.21 37.69
N ILE A 583 17.17 9.13 39.02
CA ILE A 583 16.10 8.51 39.80
C ILE A 583 14.92 9.50 39.94
N GLY A 584 13.71 9.06 39.60
CA GLY A 584 12.46 9.83 39.76
C GLY A 584 11.73 9.53 41.08
N SER A 585 10.78 10.39 41.47
CA SER A 585 10.15 10.49 42.80
C SER A 585 9.29 9.29 43.28
N LEU A 586 9.15 8.24 42.46
CA LEU A 586 8.41 7.01 42.80
C LEU A 586 9.26 5.73 42.67
N THR A 587 10.58 5.88 42.52
CA THR A 587 11.48 4.72 42.36
C THR A 587 11.78 4.10 43.72
N SER A 588 11.17 2.96 44.03
CA SER A 588 11.59 2.11 45.14
C SER A 588 12.49 0.98 44.62
N PHE A 589 13.61 0.75 45.30
CA PHE A 589 14.47 -0.40 45.07
C PHE A 589 14.07 -1.49 46.07
N ASP A 590 13.28 -2.46 45.64
CA ASP A 590 13.11 -3.70 46.38
C ASP A 590 14.40 -4.52 46.24
N GLY A 591 15.42 -4.18 47.02
CA GLY A 591 16.55 -5.03 47.41
C GLY A 591 17.44 -5.66 46.32
N TYR A 592 17.15 -5.50 45.03
CA TYR A 592 17.91 -6.12 43.96
C TYR A 592 18.82 -5.10 43.26
N PRO A 593 20.13 -5.36 43.17
CA PRO A 593 21.05 -4.48 42.46
C PRO A 593 20.72 -4.42 40.97
N ILE A 594 20.96 -3.25 40.36
CA ILE A 594 20.96 -3.09 38.91
C ILE A 594 21.98 -4.07 38.33
N THR A 595 21.51 -5.04 37.56
CA THR A 595 22.35 -6.09 36.99
C THR A 595 22.60 -5.78 35.52
N PHE A 596 23.85 -5.58 35.13
CA PHE A 596 24.27 -5.48 33.73
C PHE A 596 24.88 -6.82 33.31
N LYS A 597 24.21 -7.54 32.42
CA LYS A 597 24.70 -8.82 31.89
C LYS A 597 25.39 -8.57 30.56
N VAL A 598 26.70 -8.79 30.50
CA VAL A 598 27.43 -8.89 29.22
C VAL A 598 27.28 -10.32 28.72
N ASN A 599 26.46 -10.53 27.68
CA ASN A 599 26.35 -11.85 27.06
C ASN A 599 27.59 -12.08 26.17
N GLY A 600 28.28 -13.21 26.35
CA GLY A 600 29.23 -13.72 25.35
C GLY A 600 30.72 -13.75 25.72
N THR A 601 31.14 -13.43 26.95
CA THR A 601 32.57 -13.58 27.32
C THR A 601 32.86 -14.97 27.90
N THR A 602 33.65 -15.77 27.20
CA THR A 602 34.26 -17.01 27.71
C THR A 602 35.64 -16.80 28.35
N SER A 603 36.06 -15.56 28.63
CA SER A 603 37.37 -15.28 29.24
C SER A 603 37.32 -15.24 30.77
N ASP A 604 38.40 -15.73 31.39
CA ASP A 604 38.64 -15.86 32.84
C ASP A 604 38.81 -14.52 33.61
N THR A 605 38.34 -13.41 33.08
CA THR A 605 38.68 -12.07 33.58
C THR A 605 37.56 -11.43 34.39
N GLN A 606 37.86 -11.07 35.64
CA GLN A 606 37.04 -10.17 36.46
C GLN A 606 36.92 -8.82 35.75
N THR A 607 35.68 -8.35 35.56
CA THR A 607 35.42 -6.98 35.10
C THR A 607 35.25 -6.08 36.31
N VAL A 608 36.03 -5.00 36.36
CA VAL A 608 35.93 -3.95 37.38
C VAL A 608 35.12 -2.80 36.81
N CYS A 609 34.03 -2.41 37.45
CA CYS A 609 33.31 -1.19 37.12
C CYS A 609 33.58 -0.12 38.17
N ASP A 610 33.86 1.11 37.72
CA ASP A 610 34.00 2.27 38.58
C ASP A 610 32.72 3.10 38.47
N ALA A 611 32.11 3.50 39.57
CA ALA A 611 30.98 4.42 39.56
C ALA A 611 31.28 5.61 40.47
N THR A 612 30.78 6.79 40.14
CA THR A 612 30.84 7.96 41.02
C THR A 612 29.43 8.31 41.47
N ILE A 613 29.16 8.21 42.78
CA ILE A 613 27.92 8.67 43.39
C ILE A 613 28.15 10.09 43.93
N LEU A 614 27.22 11.00 43.65
CA LEU A 614 27.24 12.37 44.19
C LEU A 614 26.11 12.55 45.21
N LYS A 615 26.46 12.89 46.45
CA LYS A 615 25.52 13.19 47.54
C LYS A 615 25.87 14.52 48.18
N GLN A 616 24.94 15.49 48.12
CA GLN A 616 25.04 16.78 48.82
C GLN A 616 26.42 17.45 48.69
N SER A 617 26.95 17.51 47.45
CA SER A 617 28.26 18.08 47.09
C SER A 617 29.49 17.18 47.31
N GLN A 618 29.35 16.00 47.91
CA GLN A 618 30.44 15.02 48.07
C GLN A 618 30.43 13.98 46.94
N ARG A 619 31.61 13.57 46.47
CA ARG A 619 31.82 12.52 45.45
C ARG A 619 32.31 11.24 46.10
N PHE A 620 31.68 10.12 45.78
CA PHE A 620 32.06 8.78 46.24
C PHE A 620 32.41 7.93 45.02
N LEU A 621 33.62 7.37 44.97
CA LEU A 621 33.98 6.35 43.99
C LEU A 621 33.54 4.99 44.52
N VAL A 622 32.80 4.25 43.72
CA VAL A 622 32.25 2.94 43.97
C VAL A 622 32.94 1.97 43.01
N LYS A 623 33.50 0.88 43.53
CA LYS A 623 34.12 -0.14 42.70
C LYS A 623 33.32 -1.43 42.76
N GLY A 624 32.78 -1.88 41.63
CA GLY A 624 32.14 -3.19 41.51
C GLY A 624 33.09 -4.22 40.92
N VAL A 625 33.08 -5.43 41.47
CA VAL A 625 33.75 -6.60 40.89
C VAL A 625 32.67 -7.60 40.50
N VAL A 626 32.59 -7.95 39.21
CA VAL A 626 31.66 -8.99 38.74
C VAL A 626 32.38 -10.33 38.76
N ASP A 627 31.88 -11.29 39.57
CA ASP A 627 32.44 -12.63 39.66
C ASP A 627 31.74 -13.65 38.72
N ARG A 628 32.32 -14.86 38.67
CA ARG A 628 31.95 -15.99 37.78
C ARG A 628 30.50 -16.46 37.91
N THR A 629 29.76 -16.03 38.93
CA THR A 629 28.38 -16.46 39.17
C THR A 629 27.34 -15.39 38.83
N GLY A 630 27.77 -14.26 38.27
CA GLY A 630 26.87 -13.15 37.92
C GLY A 630 26.24 -12.48 39.14
N SER A 631 26.87 -12.55 40.31
CA SER A 631 26.25 -12.13 41.57
C SER A 631 27.06 -11.07 42.32
N TRP A 632 26.35 -9.99 42.67
CA TRP A 632 26.63 -8.90 43.63
C TRP A 632 27.76 -7.90 43.35
N CYS A 633 27.41 -6.62 43.39
CA CYS A 633 28.32 -5.50 43.43
C CYS A 633 28.52 -5.10 44.91
N THR A 634 29.74 -5.20 45.45
CA THR A 634 30.08 -4.61 46.75
C THR A 634 30.36 -3.13 46.55
N LEU A 635 29.46 -2.27 47.01
CA LEU A 635 29.69 -0.83 46.96
C LEU A 635 30.76 -0.50 47.99
N THR A 636 31.87 0.13 47.61
CA THR A 636 32.87 0.62 48.57
C THR A 636 33.02 2.13 48.46
N ASP A 637 33.43 2.80 49.54
CA ASP A 637 33.80 4.22 49.49
C ASP A 637 35.18 4.42 48.81
N LEU A 638 35.62 5.68 48.71
CA LEU A 638 36.94 6.05 48.14
C LEU A 638 38.14 5.37 48.82
N ASN A 639 37.96 4.84 50.04
CA ASN A 639 38.99 4.16 50.82
C ASN A 639 38.86 2.63 50.75
N GLY A 640 37.91 2.10 49.98
CA GLY A 640 37.67 0.66 49.85
C GLY A 640 36.80 0.05 50.96
N ASN A 641 36.15 0.86 51.80
CA ASN A 641 35.26 0.35 52.85
C ASN A 641 33.88 0.01 52.28
N PRO A 642 33.28 -1.18 52.55
CA PRO A 642 31.94 -1.52 52.09
C PRO A 642 30.87 -0.55 52.59
N ILE A 643 30.13 0.05 51.66
CA ILE A 643 28.97 0.93 51.89
C ILE A 643 27.71 0.09 52.17
N ASN A 644 27.64 -1.16 51.70
CA ASN A 644 26.46 -2.02 51.78
C ASN A 644 26.57 -3.17 52.81
N SER A 645 27.23 -2.96 53.95
CA SER A 645 27.16 -3.93 55.05
C SER A 645 25.97 -3.64 56.00
N ALA A 646 25.07 -4.63 56.07
CA ALA A 646 23.93 -4.85 56.99
C ALA A 646 22.77 -3.83 57.10
N ASP A 647 22.88 -2.58 56.65
CA ASP A 647 21.73 -1.65 56.59
C ASP A 647 21.70 -0.83 55.28
N PRO A 648 20.66 -0.96 54.42
CA PRO A 648 20.60 -0.24 53.15
C PRO A 648 20.39 1.26 53.38
N ALA A 649 21.30 2.08 52.86
CA ALA A 649 21.16 3.53 52.87
C ALA A 649 20.10 3.98 51.85
N LEU A 650 19.06 4.69 52.32
CA LEU A 650 18.09 5.40 51.46
C LEU A 650 18.81 6.47 50.62
N LEU A 651 18.73 6.33 49.29
CA LEU A 651 19.11 7.39 48.35
C LEU A 651 17.97 8.39 48.27
N THR A 652 18.26 9.69 48.42
CA THR A 652 17.25 10.76 48.37
C THR A 652 17.13 11.33 46.96
N ASP A 653 16.01 12.02 46.69
CA ASP A 653 15.74 12.74 45.45
C ASP A 653 16.94 13.57 44.97
N GLY A 654 17.26 13.44 43.67
CA GLY A 654 18.39 14.14 43.05
C GLY A 654 19.75 13.46 43.22
N THR A 655 19.82 12.22 43.72
CA THR A 655 21.07 11.45 43.73
C THR A 655 21.48 11.06 42.31
N PHE A 656 22.70 11.43 41.92
CA PHE A 656 23.30 11.05 40.65
C PHE A 656 24.20 9.84 40.84
N VAL A 657 23.94 8.78 40.08
CA VAL A 657 24.83 7.62 39.98
C VAL A 657 25.42 7.63 38.58
N ASN A 658 26.70 8.02 38.48
CA ASN A 658 27.48 7.84 37.27
C ASN A 658 28.17 6.49 37.35
N SER A 659 27.97 5.61 36.38
CA SER A 659 28.73 4.36 36.27
C SER A 659 29.63 4.43 35.04
N ILE A 660 30.93 4.26 35.24
CA ILE A 660 31.99 4.12 34.25
C ILE A 660 32.40 2.65 34.19
N PHE A 661 31.93 1.94 33.17
CA PHE A 661 32.45 0.60 32.89
C PHE A 661 33.70 0.76 32.03
N VAL A 662 34.86 0.36 32.54
CA VAL A 662 36.10 0.26 31.75
C VAL A 662 36.38 -1.21 31.50
N ILE A 663 36.16 -1.65 30.26
CA ILE A 663 36.59 -2.99 29.82
C ILE A 663 38.01 -2.85 29.27
N ASP A 664 38.97 -3.40 29.98
CA ASP A 664 40.36 -3.49 29.53
C ASP A 664 40.49 -4.63 28.50
N ASN A 665 40.61 -4.26 27.21
CA ASN A 665 40.72 -5.23 26.12
C ASN A 665 42.07 -5.93 26.07
N SER A 666 43.06 -5.54 26.90
CA SER A 666 44.38 -6.20 26.90
C SER A 666 44.36 -7.62 27.46
N LYS A 667 43.23 -8.10 28.00
CA LYS A 667 43.09 -9.42 28.61
C LYS A 667 41.98 -10.30 28.03
N LEU A 668 41.23 -9.82 27.03
CA LEU A 668 40.30 -10.63 26.26
C LEU A 668 41.09 -11.44 25.24
N THR A 669 41.46 -12.67 25.60
CA THR A 669 42.01 -13.64 24.64
C THR A 669 40.85 -14.29 23.89
N VAL A 670 40.95 -14.32 22.56
CA VAL A 670 40.00 -14.92 21.61
C VAL A 670 39.82 -16.40 21.88
#